data_AF-M2AY01-F1
#
_entry.id   AF-M2AY01-F1
#
_cell.length_a   1.000
_cell.length_b   1.000
_cell.length_c   1.000
_cell.angle_alpha   90.00
_cell.angle_beta   90.00
_cell.angle_gamma   90.00
#
_symmetry.space_group_name_H-M   'P 1'
#
loop_
_entity.id
_entity.type
_entity.pdbx_description
1 polymer ?
#
loop_
_entity_poly.entity_id
_entity_poly.type
_entity_poly.pdbx_seq_one_letter_code
_entity_poly.pdbx_strand_id
1 'polypeptide(L)'
;MNVTSPQQIDMWLASPSEHQRLEFKEAKEQFDNKKLYRYCVAIANEGGGHLLLGVSDAPPRRVVGSQAFNNPIEMAEKLFRAVGFRVDIEEVSHPDGRVVVFHIPTRPLGTAYAFEGAYLMRVGEALIPMSEDKLRRIFAEGQPDWLETPAKDGLSAQDVVDLLDTQTFFELLNLPYPSDRQGVLDKLGAERLVSETASGFAISHLAAILVAKDLRQFDDVSRKAPRVVTYKAKDKLDTIADKTGNKGYAVGFQGLVRYVMSQLPQNEVIENALRIESKLLPEVVIRELLANALIHQDFSEGGVSPMVEIYTDRLEISNPGEPLVPVERFIDGYQSRNERLADLMRRFGICEEKSSGIDRAVRAAEVHQLPAPDFQVSFKRTIVVVFGPRAFRKMDRADRIQFRASKGGTEKHRARTKRHIEEFREAGGWRRITEIDADAVTKHVGEMMSRNAAARTIQGKLQSIKSFTKWLADHHRLHINPLSMVRKPDPNADRRHERRMLLPEEWQWIVTALDQQPIDRNSMSAHERVLLYQTAIQTGLRATELAELTRSKLILLRGTPHILCDAAGTKNRKPARQFLDLNLANQLKDHVATKHPTASVFGIGSKEELSRGLRADLAAARKLWLRSFTDEQERIEADASDFLQRTNYDGAHLVFHSLRHTCGAWLAMSGAHVKTVQTIMRHGSITLTMDRYGHLFPGEAEGAASKIAAMLGKPRQHANLPALG
;
A
#
# COMPACT_ATOMS: atom_id res chain seq x y z
N MET A 1 13.51 -31.20 -6.76
CA MET A 1 13.23 -31.14 -8.21
C MET A 1 11.77 -30.77 -8.37
N ASN A 2 11.46 -29.63 -8.99
CA ASN A 2 10.09 -29.22 -9.26
C ASN A 2 9.61 -30.02 -10.47
N VAL A 3 8.78 -31.03 -10.24
CA VAL A 3 8.13 -31.80 -11.30
C VAL A 3 7.00 -30.95 -11.86
N THR A 4 7.00 -30.72 -13.18
CA THR A 4 5.98 -29.92 -13.86
C THR A 4 4.72 -30.77 -14.04
N SER A 5 3.63 -30.38 -13.39
CA SER A 5 2.36 -31.08 -13.55
C SER A 5 1.61 -30.62 -14.81
N PRO A 6 0.73 -31.45 -15.40
CA PRO A 6 -0.15 -31.01 -16.49
C PRO A 6 -0.94 -29.74 -16.16
N GLN A 7 -1.41 -29.59 -14.92
CA GLN A 7 -2.13 -28.39 -14.46
C GLN A 7 -1.24 -27.14 -14.42
N GLN A 8 0.07 -27.30 -14.24
CA GLN A 8 1.03 -26.21 -14.32
C GLN A 8 1.18 -25.72 -15.77
N ILE A 9 1.13 -26.63 -16.74
CA ILE A 9 1.10 -26.29 -18.17
C ILE A 9 -0.18 -25.52 -18.50
N ASP A 10 -1.35 -25.99 -18.06
CA ASP A 10 -2.62 -25.28 -18.23
C ASP A 10 -2.58 -23.84 -17.66
N MET A 11 -1.93 -23.67 -16.51
CA MET A 11 -1.74 -22.34 -15.91
C MET A 11 -0.84 -21.45 -16.77
N TRP A 12 0.21 -21.99 -17.39
CA TRP A 12 1.07 -21.24 -18.32
C TRP A 12 0.33 -20.91 -19.62
N LEU A 13 -0.48 -21.82 -20.16
CA LEU A 13 -1.29 -21.59 -21.36
C LEU A 13 -2.30 -20.44 -21.17
N ALA A 14 -2.86 -20.32 -19.97
CA ALA A 14 -3.78 -19.24 -19.59
C ALA A 14 -3.10 -17.87 -19.41
N SER A 15 -1.77 -17.78 -19.54
CA SER A 15 -1.05 -16.50 -19.48
C SER A 15 -1.45 -15.60 -20.66
N PRO A 16 -1.86 -14.33 -20.41
CA PRO A 16 -2.39 -13.44 -21.46
C PRO A 16 -1.35 -13.05 -22.52
N SER A 17 -0.05 -13.16 -22.24
CA SER A 17 1.02 -12.94 -23.21
C SER A 17 2.25 -13.81 -22.89
N GLU A 18 3.05 -14.11 -23.91
CA GLU A 18 4.44 -14.52 -23.70
C GLU A 18 5.18 -13.35 -23.04
N HIS A 19 6.13 -13.64 -22.16
CA HIS A 19 6.99 -12.63 -21.55
C HIS A 19 8.44 -13.10 -21.57
N GLN A 20 9.38 -12.25 -21.19
CA GLN A 20 10.83 -12.48 -21.30
C GLN A 20 11.35 -13.79 -20.65
N ARG A 21 10.51 -14.49 -19.87
CA ARG A 21 10.84 -15.68 -19.08
C ARG A 21 9.93 -16.88 -19.36
N LEU A 22 9.02 -16.79 -20.33
CA LEU A 22 8.10 -17.87 -20.69
C LEU A 22 7.84 -17.85 -22.19
N GLU A 23 8.16 -18.96 -22.87
CA GLU A 23 8.04 -19.13 -24.33
C GLU A 23 7.27 -20.41 -24.69
N PHE A 24 6.43 -20.34 -25.73
CA PHE A 24 5.77 -21.50 -26.32
C PHE A 24 6.22 -21.71 -27.77
N LYS A 25 6.37 -22.97 -28.17
CA LYS A 25 6.62 -23.38 -29.56
C LYS A 25 5.82 -24.62 -29.91
N GLU A 26 5.17 -24.62 -31.08
CA GLU A 26 4.41 -25.79 -31.55
C GLU A 26 5.26 -27.05 -31.66
N ALA A 27 6.39 -26.97 -32.38
CA ALA A 27 7.41 -28.02 -32.47
C ALA A 27 6.86 -29.46 -32.57
N LYS A 28 5.86 -29.70 -33.44
CA LYS A 28 5.11 -30.98 -33.50
C LYS A 28 6.00 -32.19 -33.81
N GLU A 29 6.89 -32.07 -34.78
CA GLU A 29 7.76 -33.18 -35.22
C GLU A 29 9.22 -32.99 -34.81
N GLN A 30 9.77 -31.80 -35.08
CA GLN A 30 11.16 -31.47 -34.81
C GLN A 30 11.30 -30.01 -34.40
N PHE A 31 12.41 -29.68 -33.75
CA PHE A 31 12.78 -28.32 -33.42
C PHE A 31 14.28 -28.11 -33.66
N ASP A 32 14.64 -26.97 -34.25
CA ASP A 32 16.03 -26.69 -34.58
C ASP A 32 16.89 -26.49 -33.32
N ASN A 33 18.03 -27.20 -33.28
CA ASN A 33 18.94 -27.18 -32.14
C ASN A 33 19.55 -25.79 -31.93
N LYS A 34 19.94 -25.10 -33.00
CA LYS A 34 20.55 -23.76 -32.87
C LYS A 34 19.54 -22.76 -32.33
N LYS A 35 18.31 -22.81 -32.82
CA LYS A 35 17.19 -21.99 -32.34
C LYS A 35 16.93 -22.25 -30.86
N LEU A 36 16.91 -23.52 -30.43
CA LEU A 36 16.79 -23.90 -29.02
C LEU A 36 17.89 -23.27 -28.15
N TYR A 37 19.15 -23.35 -28.58
CA TYR A 37 20.28 -22.79 -27.84
C TYR A 37 20.17 -21.27 -27.69
N ARG A 38 19.79 -20.57 -28.77
CA ARG A 38 19.56 -19.12 -28.75
C ARG A 38 18.48 -18.72 -27.74
N TYR A 39 17.36 -19.46 -27.67
CA TYR A 39 16.32 -19.22 -26.68
C TYR A 39 16.81 -19.47 -25.25
N CYS A 40 17.55 -20.55 -25.01
CA CYS A 40 18.09 -20.86 -23.69
C CYS A 40 19.02 -19.74 -23.20
N VAL A 41 19.94 -19.28 -24.04
CA VAL A 41 20.86 -18.17 -23.71
C VAL A 41 20.09 -16.89 -23.43
N ALA A 42 19.12 -16.53 -24.27
CA ALA A 42 18.35 -15.31 -24.08
C ALA A 42 17.50 -15.32 -22.79
N ILE A 43 16.82 -16.43 -22.51
CA ILE A 43 15.98 -16.56 -21.30
C ILE A 43 16.85 -16.60 -20.03
N ALA A 44 17.98 -17.32 -20.05
CA ALA A 44 18.93 -17.32 -18.93
C ALA A 44 19.44 -15.90 -18.65
N ASN A 45 19.71 -15.16 -19.74
CA ASN A 45 20.12 -13.77 -19.69
C ASN A 45 19.06 -12.80 -19.17
N GLU A 46 17.76 -13.13 -19.24
CA GLU A 46 16.65 -12.34 -18.68
C GLU A 46 16.29 -12.72 -17.23
N GLY A 47 17.11 -13.56 -16.59
CA GLY A 47 16.94 -14.00 -15.20
C GLY A 47 16.29 -15.37 -15.05
N GLY A 48 16.36 -16.22 -16.08
CA GLY A 48 15.84 -17.59 -16.06
C GLY A 48 14.35 -17.67 -16.36
N GLY A 49 13.85 -18.88 -16.66
CA GLY A 49 12.48 -19.08 -17.11
C GLY A 49 12.19 -20.46 -17.68
N HIS A 50 11.10 -20.55 -18.47
CA HIS A 50 10.63 -21.79 -19.08
C HIS A 50 10.43 -21.64 -20.60
N LEU A 51 10.78 -22.69 -21.34
CA LEU A 51 10.44 -22.85 -22.75
C LEU A 51 9.67 -24.16 -22.91
N LEU A 52 8.50 -24.11 -23.55
CA LEU A 52 7.63 -25.26 -23.75
C LEU A 52 7.50 -25.60 -25.23
N LEU A 53 7.71 -26.86 -25.56
CA LEU A 53 7.48 -27.42 -26.91
C LEU A 53 6.23 -28.30 -26.92
N GLY A 54 5.44 -28.22 -27.99
CA GLY A 54 4.16 -28.93 -28.11
C GLY A 54 2.95 -28.07 -27.77
N VAL A 55 3.08 -26.75 -27.86
CA VAL A 55 2.02 -25.77 -27.55
C VAL A 55 1.90 -24.75 -28.68
N SER A 56 0.68 -24.39 -29.08
CA SER A 56 0.46 -23.35 -30.09
C SER A 56 0.95 -21.97 -29.67
N ASP A 57 1.69 -21.29 -30.56
CA ASP A 57 2.31 -19.99 -30.31
C ASP A 57 1.24 -18.89 -30.05
N ALA A 58 0.14 -18.90 -30.80
CA ALA A 58 -0.91 -17.87 -30.74
C ALA A 58 -2.05 -18.20 -29.75
N PRO A 59 -2.60 -17.19 -29.04
CA PRO A 59 -3.82 -17.33 -28.25
C PRO A 59 -5.08 -17.61 -29.11
N PRO A 60 -6.05 -18.42 -28.63
CA PRO A 60 -5.99 -19.23 -27.41
C PRO A 60 -5.02 -20.41 -27.57
N ARG A 61 -4.01 -20.49 -26.69
CA ARG A 61 -2.95 -21.50 -26.77
C ARG A 61 -3.49 -22.87 -26.38
N ARG A 62 -3.11 -23.91 -27.14
CA ARG A 62 -3.52 -25.29 -26.89
C ARG A 62 -2.31 -26.21 -26.97
N VAL A 63 -2.33 -27.29 -26.19
CA VAL A 63 -1.37 -28.38 -26.36
C VAL A 63 -1.66 -29.07 -27.68
N VAL A 64 -0.62 -29.20 -28.50
CA VAL A 64 -0.67 -29.88 -29.81
C VAL A 64 0.17 -31.17 -29.81
N GLY A 65 0.99 -31.37 -28.79
CA GLY A 65 1.92 -32.50 -28.72
C GLY A 65 3.23 -32.23 -29.48
N SER A 66 4.34 -32.79 -28.99
CA SER A 66 5.65 -32.71 -29.63
C SER A 66 6.36 -34.06 -29.63
N GLN A 67 6.89 -34.43 -30.80
CA GLN A 67 7.83 -35.55 -31.00
C GLN A 67 9.29 -35.07 -31.05
N ALA A 68 9.54 -33.79 -30.76
CA ALA A 68 10.89 -33.26 -30.68
C ALA A 68 11.57 -33.77 -29.40
N PHE A 69 12.87 -34.06 -29.50
CA PHE A 69 13.73 -34.42 -28.36
C PHE A 69 13.17 -35.57 -27.50
N ASN A 70 13.04 -36.75 -28.11
CA ASN A 70 12.54 -37.97 -27.44
C ASN A 70 13.46 -38.51 -26.32
N ASN A 71 14.69 -37.99 -26.22
CA ASN A 71 15.63 -38.32 -25.16
C ASN A 71 16.04 -37.03 -24.40
N PRO A 72 15.30 -36.64 -23.36
CA PRO A 72 15.59 -35.42 -22.58
C PRO A 72 16.99 -35.42 -21.96
N ILE A 73 17.52 -36.58 -21.58
CA ILE A 73 18.85 -36.71 -20.95
C ILE A 73 19.95 -36.38 -21.96
N GLU A 74 19.91 -37.02 -23.13
CA GLU A 74 20.87 -36.76 -24.21
C GLU A 74 20.80 -35.31 -24.70
N MET A 75 19.58 -34.76 -24.80
CA MET A 75 19.41 -33.36 -25.17
C MET A 75 19.97 -32.42 -24.10
N ALA A 76 19.79 -32.72 -22.80
CA ALA A 76 20.36 -31.91 -21.73
C ALA A 76 21.90 -31.90 -21.78
N GLU A 77 22.53 -33.05 -22.05
CA GLU A 77 23.98 -33.15 -22.25
C GLU A 77 24.46 -32.32 -23.45
N LYS A 78 23.78 -32.46 -24.59
CA LYS A 78 24.12 -31.75 -25.83
C LYS A 78 23.92 -30.23 -25.68
N LEU A 79 22.87 -29.80 -24.97
CA LEU A 79 22.59 -28.40 -24.66
C LEU A 79 23.69 -27.83 -23.75
N PHE A 80 24.07 -28.56 -22.68
CA PHE A 80 25.15 -28.17 -21.78
C PHE A 80 26.48 -27.95 -22.54
N ARG A 81 26.84 -28.87 -23.45
CA ARG A 81 28.05 -28.74 -24.28
C ARG A 81 28.00 -27.51 -25.20
N ALA A 82 26.82 -27.10 -25.66
CA ALA A 82 26.66 -26.01 -26.60
C ALA A 82 26.58 -24.63 -25.94
N VAL A 83 25.90 -24.50 -24.80
CA VAL A 83 25.65 -23.20 -24.14
C VAL A 83 26.46 -22.98 -22.86
N GLY A 84 27.07 -24.04 -22.30
CA GLY A 84 27.94 -23.94 -21.13
C GLY A 84 27.23 -23.86 -19.78
N PHE A 85 25.92 -24.09 -19.72
CA PHE A 85 25.16 -24.17 -18.46
C PHE A 85 24.08 -25.24 -18.51
N ARG A 86 23.68 -25.75 -17.34
CA ARG A 86 22.72 -26.85 -17.22
C ARG A 86 21.29 -26.34 -17.39
N VAL A 87 20.56 -26.92 -18.33
CA VAL A 87 19.11 -26.74 -18.48
C VAL A 87 18.45 -28.07 -18.15
N ASP A 88 17.53 -28.07 -17.19
CA ASP A 88 16.78 -29.29 -16.86
C ASP A 88 15.64 -29.44 -17.88
N ILE A 89 15.54 -30.61 -18.51
CA ILE A 89 14.54 -30.92 -19.52
C ILE A 89 13.62 -31.98 -18.97
N GLU A 90 12.32 -31.70 -18.98
CA GLU A 90 11.28 -32.58 -18.49
C GLU A 90 10.31 -32.93 -19.63
N GLU A 91 9.92 -34.20 -19.69
CA GLU A 91 8.82 -34.65 -20.54
C GLU A 91 7.56 -34.78 -19.68
N VAL A 92 6.50 -34.10 -20.10
CA VAL A 92 5.22 -34.08 -19.39
C VAL A 92 4.13 -34.65 -20.29
N SER A 93 3.50 -35.73 -19.83
CA SER A 93 2.31 -36.30 -20.46
C SER A 93 1.07 -35.49 -20.10
N HIS A 94 0.70 -34.52 -20.94
CA HIS A 94 -0.55 -33.78 -20.81
C HIS A 94 -1.71 -34.60 -21.43
N PRO A 95 -2.96 -34.50 -20.93
CA PRO A 95 -4.11 -35.20 -21.51
C PRO A 95 -4.29 -34.99 -23.02
N ASP A 96 -3.92 -33.80 -23.50
CA ASP A 96 -4.06 -33.40 -24.91
C ASP A 96 -2.79 -33.64 -25.76
N GLY A 97 -1.68 -34.12 -25.17
CA GLY A 97 -0.46 -34.44 -25.91
C GLY A 97 0.84 -34.34 -25.11
N ARG A 98 1.94 -34.83 -25.68
CA ARG A 98 3.28 -34.76 -25.07
C ARG A 98 3.84 -33.34 -25.10
N VAL A 99 4.30 -32.81 -23.96
CA VAL A 99 4.94 -31.49 -23.86
C VAL A 99 6.36 -31.65 -23.32
N VAL A 100 7.33 -30.97 -23.95
CA VAL A 100 8.72 -30.95 -23.47
C VAL A 100 9.00 -29.58 -22.85
N VAL A 101 9.38 -29.56 -21.58
CA VAL A 101 9.58 -28.36 -20.78
C VAL A 101 11.06 -28.19 -20.48
N PHE A 102 11.60 -27.02 -20.85
CA PHE A 102 12.98 -26.63 -20.56
C PHE A 102 12.97 -25.64 -19.39
N HIS A 103 13.61 -26.02 -18.28
CA HIS A 103 13.81 -25.18 -17.11
C HIS A 103 15.19 -24.51 -17.20
N ILE A 104 15.16 -23.23 -17.57
CA ILE A 104 16.35 -22.46 -17.89
C ILE A 104 16.76 -21.67 -16.64
N PRO A 105 17.97 -21.87 -16.09
CA PRO A 105 18.41 -21.18 -14.88
C PRO A 105 18.71 -19.70 -15.17
N THR A 106 18.82 -18.89 -14.10
CA THR A 106 19.35 -17.53 -14.21
C THR A 106 20.85 -17.55 -14.49
N ARG A 107 21.35 -16.53 -15.22
CA ARG A 107 22.78 -16.23 -15.30
C ARG A 107 23.37 -15.87 -13.92
N PRO A 108 24.66 -16.13 -13.67
CA PRO A 108 25.39 -15.58 -12.53
C PRO A 108 25.43 -14.05 -12.57
N LEU A 109 25.39 -13.41 -11.40
CA LEU A 109 25.53 -11.95 -11.28
C LEU A 109 26.89 -11.51 -11.87
N GLY A 110 26.92 -10.36 -12.53
CA GLY A 110 28.15 -9.85 -13.12
C GLY A 110 28.52 -10.52 -14.45
N THR A 111 27.72 -11.47 -14.94
CA THR A 111 28.04 -12.28 -16.13
C THR A 111 26.85 -12.34 -17.07
N ALA A 112 27.11 -12.44 -18.38
CA ALA A 112 26.10 -12.72 -19.41
C ALA A 112 26.55 -13.93 -20.23
N TYR A 113 25.61 -14.81 -20.59
CA TYR A 113 25.89 -15.93 -21.49
C TYR A 113 25.85 -15.46 -22.95
N ALA A 114 26.81 -15.93 -23.74
CA ALA A 114 26.86 -15.68 -25.18
C ALA A 114 26.70 -16.99 -25.95
N PHE A 115 26.14 -16.91 -27.16
CA PHE A 115 26.08 -18.02 -28.10
C PHE A 115 26.47 -17.53 -29.49
N GLU A 116 27.40 -18.22 -30.15
CA GLU A 116 27.98 -17.82 -31.45
C GLU A 116 28.47 -16.35 -31.46
N GLY A 117 29.08 -15.89 -30.36
CA GLY A 117 29.64 -14.53 -30.24
C GLY A 117 28.63 -13.40 -29.94
N ALA A 118 27.34 -13.73 -29.77
CA ALA A 118 26.30 -12.74 -29.44
C ALA A 118 25.70 -12.98 -28.05
N TYR A 119 25.59 -11.91 -27.26
CA TYR A 119 24.79 -11.88 -26.04
C TYR A 119 23.33 -11.62 -26.41
N LEU A 120 22.47 -12.64 -26.30
CA LEU A 120 21.08 -12.53 -26.75
C LEU A 120 20.16 -12.13 -25.60
N MET A 121 19.12 -11.36 -25.93
CA MET A 121 18.03 -10.96 -25.05
C MET A 121 16.68 -11.02 -25.76
N ARG A 122 15.60 -10.88 -24.99
CA ARG A 122 14.23 -10.94 -25.50
C ARG A 122 13.56 -9.58 -25.53
N VAL A 123 13.04 -9.20 -26.70
CA VAL A 123 12.14 -8.06 -26.85
C VAL A 123 10.85 -8.55 -27.48
N GLY A 124 9.81 -8.67 -26.65
CA GLY A 124 8.59 -9.40 -27.03
C GLY A 124 8.91 -10.87 -27.36
N GLU A 125 8.56 -11.28 -28.57
CA GLU A 125 8.78 -12.63 -29.10
C GLU A 125 10.11 -12.79 -29.85
N ALA A 126 10.83 -11.67 -30.11
CA ALA A 126 12.06 -11.68 -30.88
C ALA A 126 13.32 -11.86 -30.02
N LEU A 127 14.29 -12.60 -30.57
CA LEU A 127 15.65 -12.75 -30.03
C LEU A 127 16.59 -11.76 -30.70
N ILE A 128 17.07 -10.77 -29.94
CA ILE A 128 17.98 -9.73 -30.44
C ILE A 128 19.28 -9.69 -29.62
N PRO A 129 20.39 -9.18 -30.18
CA PRO A 129 21.58 -8.88 -29.39
C PRO A 129 21.29 -7.84 -28.29
N MET A 130 21.93 -8.00 -27.14
CA MET A 130 21.88 -7.02 -26.06
C MET A 130 22.52 -5.70 -26.46
N SER A 131 21.94 -4.60 -25.99
CA SER A 131 22.60 -3.30 -26.06
C SER A 131 23.81 -3.24 -25.12
N GLU A 132 24.78 -2.39 -25.47
CA GLU A 132 25.96 -2.16 -24.66
C GLU A 132 25.60 -1.70 -23.24
N ASP A 133 24.60 -0.83 -23.08
CA ASP A 133 24.11 -0.37 -21.78
C ASP A 133 23.51 -1.48 -20.92
N LYS A 134 22.90 -2.49 -21.54
CA LYS A 134 22.37 -3.65 -20.81
C LYS A 134 23.53 -4.54 -20.34
N LEU A 135 24.54 -4.75 -21.19
CA LEU A 135 25.74 -5.51 -20.83
C LEU A 135 26.54 -4.84 -19.73
N ARG A 136 26.76 -3.51 -19.82
CA ARG A 136 27.44 -2.73 -18.77
C ARG A 136 26.76 -2.88 -17.42
N ARG A 137 25.41 -2.81 -17.39
CA ARG A 137 24.63 -3.05 -16.16
C ARG A 137 24.82 -4.46 -15.63
N ILE A 138 24.73 -5.47 -16.48
CA ILE A 138 24.89 -6.88 -16.07
C ILE A 138 26.29 -7.10 -15.50
N PHE A 139 27.34 -6.62 -16.15
CA PHE A 139 28.72 -6.80 -15.69
C PHE A 139 29.04 -6.04 -14.40
N ALA A 140 28.34 -4.92 -14.14
CA ALA A 140 28.47 -4.18 -12.89
C ALA A 140 27.84 -4.89 -11.68
N GLU A 141 26.93 -5.85 -11.88
CA GLU A 141 26.26 -6.58 -10.78
C GLU A 141 27.22 -7.40 -9.90
N GLY A 142 28.42 -7.73 -10.39
CA GLY A 142 29.43 -8.54 -9.69
C GLY A 142 30.67 -7.78 -9.20
N GLN A 143 30.72 -6.45 -9.39
CA GLN A 143 31.85 -5.63 -8.92
C GLN A 143 31.72 -5.34 -7.41
N PRO A 144 32.84 -5.16 -6.69
CA PRO A 144 32.81 -4.66 -5.31
C PRO A 144 32.03 -3.35 -5.26
N ASP A 145 31.15 -3.19 -4.26
CA ASP A 145 30.47 -1.92 -4.01
C ASP A 145 31.54 -0.81 -3.93
N TRP A 146 31.42 0.22 -4.76
CA TRP A 146 32.41 1.31 -4.83
C TRP A 146 32.67 1.93 -3.46
N LEU A 147 31.68 1.94 -2.57
CA LEU A 147 31.82 2.40 -1.19
C LEU A 147 32.84 1.58 -0.37
N GLU A 148 33.10 0.33 -0.75
CA GLU A 148 34.00 -0.59 -0.06
C GLU A 148 35.44 -0.56 -0.57
N THR A 149 35.68 0.09 -1.71
CA THR A 149 37.04 0.19 -2.25
C THR A 149 37.82 1.28 -1.51
N PRO A 150 39.17 1.20 -1.48
CA PRO A 150 40.01 2.26 -0.92
C PRO A 150 39.84 3.59 -1.66
N ALA A 151 39.51 4.66 -0.93
CA ALA A 151 39.55 6.03 -1.43
C ALA A 151 40.96 6.63 -1.31
N LYS A 152 41.75 6.15 -0.34
CA LYS A 152 43.14 6.53 -0.13
C LYS A 152 43.85 5.41 0.63
N ASP A 153 45.09 5.09 0.24
CA ASP A 153 45.90 4.00 0.80
C ASP A 153 47.33 4.50 1.12
N GLY A 154 48.10 3.70 1.83
CA GLY A 154 49.48 4.01 2.25
C GLY A 154 49.54 5.04 3.38
N LEU A 155 48.50 5.13 4.21
CA LEU A 155 48.37 6.14 5.26
C LEU A 155 48.97 5.67 6.58
N SER A 156 49.59 6.59 7.34
CA SER A 156 49.92 6.32 8.73
C SER A 156 48.67 6.40 9.63
N ALA A 157 48.77 5.86 10.84
CA ALA A 157 47.73 6.00 11.87
C ALA A 157 47.38 7.48 12.15
N GLN A 158 48.36 8.39 12.05
CA GLN A 158 48.15 9.81 12.25
C GLN A 158 47.36 10.42 11.08
N ASP A 159 47.71 10.07 9.84
CA ASP A 159 47.01 10.54 8.64
C ASP A 159 45.52 10.17 8.66
N VAL A 160 45.17 8.97 9.13
CA VAL A 160 43.77 8.54 9.25
C VAL A 160 42.98 9.47 10.18
N VAL A 161 43.54 9.79 11.34
CA VAL A 161 42.89 10.68 12.32
C VAL A 161 42.90 12.14 11.85
N ASP A 162 43.87 12.54 11.03
CA ASP A 162 43.92 13.88 10.45
C ASP A 162 42.91 14.07 9.31
N LEU A 163 42.64 13.03 8.53
CA LEU A 163 41.69 13.05 7.42
C LEU A 163 40.22 12.86 7.87
N LEU A 164 39.98 12.07 8.93
CA LEU A 164 38.64 11.72 9.40
C LEU A 164 38.25 12.44 10.70
N ASP A 165 36.99 12.85 10.82
CA ASP A 165 36.41 13.42 12.05
C ASP A 165 35.98 12.30 13.00
N THR A 166 36.98 11.66 13.61
CA THR A 166 36.78 10.52 14.51
C THR A 166 35.97 10.91 15.73
N GLN A 167 36.15 12.12 16.26
CA GLN A 167 35.41 12.61 17.42
C GLN A 167 33.89 12.59 17.15
N THR A 168 33.47 13.24 16.07
CA THR A 168 32.05 13.27 15.67
C THR A 168 31.52 11.87 15.37
N PHE A 169 32.33 10.98 14.80
CA PHE A 169 31.94 9.59 14.56
C PHE A 169 31.57 8.84 15.86
N PHE A 170 32.37 8.95 16.92
CA PHE A 170 32.05 8.33 18.21
C PHE A 170 30.84 8.99 18.88
N GLU A 171 30.73 10.31 18.80
CA GLU A 171 29.57 11.06 19.32
C GLU A 171 28.27 10.63 18.66
N LEU A 172 28.25 10.49 17.33
CA LEU A 172 27.07 10.05 16.57
C LEU A 172 26.67 8.60 16.90
N LEU A 173 27.61 7.75 17.29
CA LEU A 173 27.33 6.39 17.76
C LEU A 173 26.96 6.33 19.25
N ASN A 174 26.99 7.45 19.97
CA ASN A 174 26.86 7.51 21.43
C ASN A 174 27.87 6.59 22.15
N LEU A 175 29.11 6.57 21.66
CA LEU A 175 30.21 5.78 22.25
C LEU A 175 31.25 6.69 22.91
N PRO A 176 31.90 6.26 24.00
CA PRO A 176 33.02 7.00 24.56
C PRO A 176 34.19 7.03 23.58
N TYR A 177 34.88 8.17 23.51
CA TYR A 177 36.08 8.28 22.70
C TYR A 177 37.22 7.46 23.34
N PRO A 178 37.91 6.57 22.59
CA PRO A 178 39.00 5.78 23.13
C PRO A 178 40.16 6.63 23.69
N SER A 179 40.81 6.13 24.74
CA SER A 179 41.95 6.79 25.39
C SER A 179 43.24 6.77 24.57
N ASP A 180 43.34 5.83 23.64
CA ASP A 180 44.48 5.68 22.73
C ASP A 180 44.04 5.63 21.27
N ARG A 181 45.01 5.87 20.37
CA ARG A 181 44.77 5.90 18.93
C ARG A 181 44.46 4.51 18.36
N GLN A 182 44.97 3.45 18.98
CA GLN A 182 44.74 2.10 18.50
C GLN A 182 43.26 1.73 18.62
N GLY A 183 42.61 2.05 19.75
CA GLY A 183 41.18 1.81 19.94
C GLY A 183 40.30 2.58 18.94
N VAL A 184 40.75 3.75 18.47
CA VAL A 184 40.06 4.48 17.39
C VAL A 184 40.15 3.70 16.08
N LEU A 185 41.34 3.24 15.71
CA LEU A 185 41.58 2.46 14.50
C LEU A 185 40.89 1.10 14.53
N ASP A 186 40.92 0.40 15.66
CA ASP A 186 40.25 -0.89 15.86
C ASP A 186 38.75 -0.76 15.65
N LYS A 187 38.14 0.32 16.16
CA LYS A 187 36.70 0.57 15.96
C LYS A 187 36.39 0.91 14.50
N LEU A 188 37.19 1.76 13.85
CA LEU A 188 37.03 2.05 12.42
C LEU A 188 37.24 0.79 11.55
N GLY A 189 38.16 -0.09 11.95
CA GLY A 189 38.41 -1.39 11.33
C GLY A 189 37.27 -2.39 11.50
N ALA A 190 36.69 -2.46 12.70
CA ALA A 190 35.51 -3.30 12.97
C ALA A 190 34.30 -2.89 12.12
N GLU A 191 34.15 -1.60 11.84
CA GLU A 191 33.12 -1.06 10.94
C GLU A 191 33.54 -1.10 9.46
N ARG A 192 34.72 -1.64 9.13
CA ARG A 192 35.34 -1.69 7.79
C ARG A 192 35.39 -0.32 7.09
N LEU A 193 35.61 0.72 7.88
CA LEU A 193 35.81 2.09 7.39
C LEU A 193 37.30 2.35 7.10
N VAL A 194 38.17 1.67 7.84
CA VAL A 194 39.61 1.68 7.66
C VAL A 194 40.10 0.24 7.63
N SER A 195 41.03 -0.10 6.74
CA SER A 195 41.66 -1.43 6.68
C SER A 195 43.17 -1.30 6.77
N GLU A 196 43.81 -2.23 7.47
CA GLU A 196 45.27 -2.32 7.50
C GLU A 196 45.76 -2.94 6.18
N THR A 197 46.78 -2.34 5.58
CA THR A 197 47.41 -2.74 4.31
C THR A 197 48.90 -2.95 4.52
N ALA A 198 49.59 -3.60 3.57
CA ALA A 198 51.03 -3.82 3.66
C ALA A 198 51.85 -2.52 3.77
N SER A 199 51.28 -1.39 3.34
CA SER A 199 51.88 -0.06 3.32
C SER A 199 51.33 0.89 4.41
N GLY A 200 50.53 0.40 5.37
CA GLY A 200 49.93 1.21 6.42
C GLY A 200 48.42 0.98 6.54
N PHE A 201 47.63 2.04 6.40
CA PHE A 201 46.17 1.99 6.45
C PHE A 201 45.55 2.51 5.16
N ALA A 202 44.38 1.97 4.82
CA ALA A 202 43.52 2.45 3.75
C ALA A 202 42.17 2.93 4.31
N ILE A 203 41.72 4.08 3.85
CA ILE A 203 40.39 4.65 4.15
C ILE A 203 39.46 4.24 3.00
N SER A 204 38.30 3.64 3.31
CA SER A 204 37.31 3.30 2.29
C SER A 204 36.54 4.53 1.78
N HIS A 205 35.96 4.43 0.58
CA HIS A 205 35.06 5.47 0.06
C HIS A 205 33.87 5.73 1.00
N LEU A 206 33.35 4.69 1.67
CA LEU A 206 32.30 4.83 2.68
C LEU A 206 32.75 5.72 3.84
N ALA A 207 33.97 5.51 4.34
CA ALA A 207 34.54 6.32 5.43
C ALA A 207 34.78 7.77 5.00
N ALA A 208 35.36 7.98 3.83
CA ALA A 208 35.55 9.31 3.28
C ALA A 208 34.21 10.04 3.11
N ILE A 209 33.20 9.39 2.52
CA ILE A 209 31.87 10.00 2.33
C ILE A 209 31.18 10.30 3.65
N LEU A 210 31.26 9.43 4.66
CA LEU A 210 30.53 9.64 5.90
C LEU A 210 31.22 10.64 6.83
N VAL A 211 32.53 10.49 7.03
CA VAL A 211 33.24 11.09 8.16
C VAL A 211 34.51 11.87 7.81
N ALA A 212 34.78 12.16 6.53
CA ALA A 212 35.89 13.05 6.20
C ALA A 212 35.72 14.45 6.84
N LYS A 213 36.82 14.99 7.38
CA LYS A 213 36.87 16.41 7.77
C LYS A 213 36.78 17.32 6.55
N ASP A 214 37.39 16.90 5.44
CA ASP A 214 37.37 17.59 4.16
C ASP A 214 37.38 16.60 2.98
N LEU A 215 36.26 16.48 2.27
CA LEU A 215 36.08 15.66 1.06
C LEU A 215 37.03 16.06 -0.06
N ARG A 216 37.58 17.28 -0.07
CA ARG A 216 38.55 17.73 -1.08
C ARG A 216 39.91 17.03 -0.95
N GLN A 217 40.18 16.38 0.18
CA GLN A 217 41.41 15.61 0.41
C GLN A 217 41.35 14.19 -0.20
N PHE A 218 40.24 13.87 -0.87
CA PHE A 218 39.95 12.59 -1.52
C PHE A 218 39.52 12.85 -2.96
N ASP A 219 40.36 12.50 -3.95
CA ASP A 219 40.18 12.91 -5.34
C ASP A 219 38.83 12.47 -5.93
N ASP A 220 38.48 11.19 -5.76
CA ASP A 220 37.27 10.57 -6.34
C ASP A 220 35.99 10.87 -5.54
N VAL A 221 36.13 11.41 -4.32
CA VAL A 221 35.01 11.73 -3.42
C VAL A 221 34.67 13.22 -3.45
N SER A 222 35.65 14.09 -3.72
CA SER A 222 35.49 15.55 -3.75
C SER A 222 34.29 16.02 -4.60
N ARG A 223 34.03 15.33 -5.72
CA ARG A 223 32.94 15.63 -6.66
C ARG A 223 31.57 15.12 -6.22
N LYS A 224 31.48 14.40 -5.10
CA LYS A 224 30.23 13.90 -4.53
C LYS A 224 29.64 14.89 -3.51
N ALA A 225 30.37 15.93 -3.13
CA ALA A 225 29.91 16.86 -2.11
C ALA A 225 28.59 17.57 -2.50
N PRO A 226 27.62 17.69 -1.57
CA PRO A 226 26.35 18.33 -1.83
C PRO A 226 26.54 19.83 -2.10
N ARG A 227 25.86 20.34 -3.13
CA ARG A 227 25.91 21.75 -3.53
C ARG A 227 24.57 22.41 -3.30
N VAL A 228 24.57 23.59 -2.70
CA VAL A 228 23.36 24.39 -2.41
C VAL A 228 23.42 25.68 -3.21
N VAL A 229 22.42 25.90 -4.06
CA VAL A 229 22.28 27.11 -4.88
C VAL A 229 20.98 27.81 -4.51
N THR A 230 21.02 29.12 -4.31
CA THR A 230 19.85 29.93 -3.97
C THR A 230 19.63 30.99 -5.05
N TYR A 231 18.41 31.07 -5.56
CA TYR A 231 18.02 31.98 -6.62
C TYR A 231 17.11 33.10 -6.10
N LYS A 232 17.21 34.28 -6.74
CA LYS A 232 16.41 35.46 -6.38
C LYS A 232 14.96 35.40 -6.85
N ALA A 233 14.69 34.59 -7.86
CA ALA A 233 13.39 34.48 -8.51
C ALA A 233 12.91 33.03 -8.55
N LYS A 234 12.03 32.72 -9.51
CA LYS A 234 11.51 31.36 -9.75
C LYS A 234 12.28 30.61 -10.83
N ASP A 235 13.15 31.33 -11.53
CA ASP A 235 14.05 30.87 -12.58
C ASP A 235 15.51 30.84 -12.07
N LYS A 236 16.43 30.42 -12.94
CA LYS A 236 17.86 30.26 -12.64
C LYS A 236 18.71 31.45 -13.11
N LEU A 237 18.09 32.59 -13.45
CA LEU A 237 18.80 33.72 -14.06
C LEU A 237 19.68 34.44 -13.04
N ASP A 238 19.16 34.64 -11.83
CA ASP A 238 19.81 35.43 -10.77
C ASP A 238 20.18 34.56 -9.56
N THR A 239 21.45 34.16 -9.47
CA THR A 239 21.99 33.42 -8.32
C THR A 239 22.38 34.36 -7.18
N ILE A 240 21.85 34.10 -5.97
CA ILE A 240 22.20 34.82 -4.73
C ILE A 240 23.39 34.16 -4.04
N ALA A 241 23.35 32.83 -3.93
CA ALA A 241 24.36 32.06 -3.23
C ALA A 241 24.59 30.74 -3.94
N ASP A 242 25.84 30.32 -3.99
CA ASP A 242 26.27 29.05 -4.55
C ASP A 242 27.39 28.50 -3.68
N LYS A 243 27.09 27.42 -2.95
CA LYS A 243 28.00 26.86 -1.96
C LYS A 243 28.05 25.35 -2.08
N THR A 244 29.24 24.83 -2.27
CA THR A 244 29.51 23.39 -2.19
C THR A 244 29.97 23.04 -0.78
N GLY A 245 29.37 22.00 -0.20
CA GLY A 245 29.83 21.43 1.06
C GLY A 245 31.22 20.82 0.91
N ASN A 246 31.91 20.63 2.03
CA ASN A 246 33.24 20.01 2.04
C ASN A 246 33.39 18.94 3.12
N LYS A 247 32.45 18.80 4.06
CA LYS A 247 32.52 17.75 5.10
C LYS A 247 31.85 16.46 4.63
N GLY A 248 32.25 15.34 5.23
CA GLY A 248 31.53 14.07 5.13
C GLY A 248 30.04 14.21 5.47
N TYR A 249 29.21 13.38 4.86
CA TYR A 249 27.76 13.45 4.91
C TYR A 249 27.22 13.37 6.33
N ALA A 250 27.77 12.51 7.19
CA ALA A 250 27.30 12.38 8.57
C ALA A 250 27.76 13.57 9.42
N VAL A 251 29.05 13.88 9.38
CA VAL A 251 29.69 14.95 10.16
C VAL A 251 29.17 16.34 9.75
N GLY A 252 28.89 16.51 8.46
CA GLY A 252 28.37 17.74 7.86
C GLY A 252 26.85 17.87 7.89
N PHE A 253 26.10 16.82 8.23
CA PHE A 253 24.64 16.76 8.01
C PHE A 253 23.89 17.91 8.70
N GLN A 254 24.11 18.08 10.00
CA GLN A 254 23.46 19.15 10.77
C GLN A 254 23.85 20.55 10.29
N GLY A 255 25.10 20.70 9.83
CA GLY A 255 25.57 21.94 9.21
C GLY A 255 24.86 22.24 7.89
N LEU A 256 24.68 21.21 7.05
CA LEU A 256 23.98 21.31 5.78
C LEU A 256 22.49 21.66 5.97
N VAL A 257 21.79 20.97 6.88
CA VAL A 257 20.39 21.28 7.21
C VAL A 257 20.25 22.72 7.71
N ARG A 258 21.08 23.14 8.67
CA ARG A 258 21.07 24.53 9.18
C ARG A 258 21.35 25.55 8.08
N TYR A 259 22.29 25.26 7.19
CA TYR A 259 22.61 26.14 6.08
C TYR A 259 21.42 26.26 5.12
N VAL A 260 20.81 25.15 4.68
CA VAL A 260 19.62 25.16 3.82
C VAL A 260 18.48 25.93 4.50
N MET A 261 18.20 25.69 5.78
CA MET A 261 17.18 26.41 6.54
C MET A 261 17.45 27.92 6.62
N SER A 262 18.72 28.34 6.70
CA SER A 262 19.11 29.76 6.70
C SER A 262 18.84 30.44 5.35
N GLN A 263 18.93 29.70 4.25
CA GLN A 263 18.71 30.20 2.89
C GLN A 263 17.23 30.17 2.48
N LEU A 264 16.38 29.45 3.22
CA LEU A 264 14.95 29.40 2.91
C LEU A 264 14.30 30.79 3.07
N PRO A 265 13.45 31.21 2.11
CA PRO A 265 12.63 32.40 2.24
C PRO A 265 11.82 32.37 3.54
N GLN A 266 11.61 33.56 4.11
CA GLN A 266 10.94 33.73 5.40
C GLN A 266 9.79 34.72 5.26
N ASN A 267 8.67 34.40 5.91
CA ASN A 267 7.52 35.29 6.05
C ASN A 267 7.32 35.62 7.54
N GLU A 268 6.93 36.86 7.84
CA GLU A 268 6.43 37.21 9.17
C GLU A 268 4.94 36.84 9.28
N VAL A 269 4.59 36.01 10.26
CA VAL A 269 3.20 35.67 10.59
C VAL A 269 2.91 36.18 12.00
N ILE A 270 1.82 36.90 12.20
CA ILE A 270 1.39 37.35 13.53
C ILE A 270 0.49 36.26 14.12
N GLU A 271 0.96 35.55 15.14
CA GLU A 271 0.16 34.62 15.95
C GLU A 271 0.05 35.17 17.37
N ASN A 272 -1.17 35.23 17.92
CA ASN A 272 -1.43 35.66 19.31
C ASN A 272 -0.77 37.02 19.69
N ALA A 273 -0.81 37.99 18.78
CA ALA A 273 -0.18 39.32 18.90
C ALA A 273 1.36 39.34 18.94
N LEU A 274 2.03 38.20 18.74
CA LEU A 274 3.48 38.08 18.64
C LEU A 274 3.87 37.77 17.18
N ARG A 275 4.94 38.40 16.70
CA ARG A 275 5.51 38.09 15.38
C ARG A 275 6.27 36.77 15.50
N ILE A 276 5.84 35.76 14.74
CA ILE A 276 6.51 34.48 14.59
C ILE A 276 7.05 34.41 13.17
N GLU A 277 8.36 34.16 13.07
CA GLU A 277 9.04 33.95 11.81
C GLU A 277 8.71 32.55 11.26
N SER A 278 8.10 32.48 10.07
CA SER A 278 7.76 31.22 9.42
C SER A 278 8.58 31.04 8.15
N LYS A 279 9.44 30.01 8.14
CA LYS A 279 10.23 29.61 6.96
C LYS A 279 9.33 28.95 5.91
N LEU A 280 9.78 28.98 4.64
CA LEU A 280 9.06 28.38 3.51
C LEU A 280 8.69 26.90 3.74
N LEU A 281 9.60 26.13 4.33
CA LEU A 281 9.45 24.70 4.59
C LEU A 281 9.88 24.38 6.03
N PRO A 282 9.23 23.43 6.71
CA PRO A 282 9.61 23.00 8.04
C PRO A 282 10.91 22.18 8.00
N GLU A 283 11.71 22.28 9.05
CA GLU A 283 13.02 21.60 9.15
C GLU A 283 12.92 20.09 8.96
N VAL A 284 11.87 19.46 9.48
CA VAL A 284 11.63 18.02 9.35
C VAL A 284 11.57 17.58 7.89
N VAL A 285 10.94 18.36 7.01
CA VAL A 285 10.86 18.03 5.57
C VAL A 285 12.26 18.09 4.94
N ILE A 286 13.03 19.13 5.27
CA ILE A 286 14.40 19.30 4.76
C ILE A 286 15.30 18.16 5.25
N ARG A 287 15.24 17.84 6.54
CA ARG A 287 16.02 16.78 7.18
C ARG A 287 15.78 15.43 6.48
N GLU A 288 14.51 15.03 6.34
CA GLU A 288 14.17 13.72 5.76
C GLU A 288 14.56 13.63 4.27
N LEU A 289 14.30 14.67 3.49
CA LEU A 289 14.58 14.64 2.05
C LEU A 289 16.09 14.73 1.75
N LEU A 290 16.85 15.52 2.52
CA LEU A 290 18.31 15.56 2.38
C LEU A 290 18.95 14.24 2.79
N ALA A 291 18.52 13.64 3.91
CA ALA A 291 19.04 12.34 4.32
C ALA A 291 18.79 11.28 3.25
N ASN A 292 17.57 11.21 2.71
CA ASN A 292 17.22 10.28 1.63
C ASN A 292 18.05 10.53 0.35
N ALA A 293 18.27 11.78 -0.04
CA ALA A 293 19.07 12.10 -1.21
C ALA A 293 20.53 11.61 -1.04
N LEU A 294 21.16 11.91 0.10
CA LEU A 294 22.54 11.51 0.39
C LEU A 294 22.71 9.98 0.46
N ILE A 295 21.72 9.26 1.00
CA ILE A 295 21.77 7.79 1.16
C ILE A 295 21.53 7.06 -0.15
N HIS A 296 20.55 7.50 -0.96
CA HIS A 296 20.08 6.74 -2.12
C HIS A 296 20.72 7.17 -3.45
N GLN A 297 21.77 8.00 -3.39
CA GLN A 297 22.56 8.42 -4.54
C GLN A 297 23.17 7.23 -5.30
N ASP A 298 23.21 7.32 -6.63
CA ASP A 298 24.09 6.51 -7.45
C ASP A 298 25.54 7.02 -7.40
N PHE A 299 26.41 6.33 -6.65
CA PHE A 299 27.82 6.69 -6.58
C PHE A 299 28.62 6.36 -7.86
N SER A 300 28.08 5.52 -8.75
CA SER A 300 28.74 5.18 -10.02
C SER A 300 28.64 6.30 -11.06
N GLU A 301 27.66 7.20 -10.94
CA GLU A 301 27.50 8.34 -11.86
C GLU A 301 28.56 9.42 -11.59
N GLY A 302 29.41 9.68 -12.58
CA GLY A 302 30.46 10.70 -12.53
C GLY A 302 29.95 12.09 -12.92
N GLY A 303 30.59 13.14 -12.38
CA GLY A 303 30.33 14.54 -12.80
C GLY A 303 29.04 15.17 -12.26
N VAL A 304 28.31 14.48 -11.40
CA VAL A 304 27.06 14.96 -10.81
C VAL A 304 27.07 14.71 -9.30
N SER A 305 26.65 15.72 -8.52
CA SER A 305 26.50 15.63 -7.07
C SER A 305 25.07 15.92 -6.64
N PRO A 306 24.69 15.57 -5.39
CA PRO A 306 23.44 16.01 -4.82
C PRO A 306 23.37 17.54 -4.83
N MET A 307 22.31 18.06 -5.42
CA MET A 307 22.12 19.49 -5.59
C MET A 307 20.83 19.93 -4.91
N VAL A 308 20.91 20.98 -4.11
CA VAL A 308 19.78 21.61 -3.44
C VAL A 308 19.61 22.99 -4.04
N GLU A 309 18.52 23.18 -4.78
CA GLU A 309 18.19 24.45 -5.44
C GLU A 309 17.04 25.11 -4.69
N ILE A 310 17.26 26.32 -4.19
CA ILE A 310 16.30 27.07 -3.39
C ILE A 310 15.80 28.25 -4.22
N TYR A 311 14.48 28.30 -4.40
CA TYR A 311 13.79 29.37 -5.11
C TYR A 311 12.88 30.12 -4.14
N THR A 312 12.34 31.24 -4.61
CA THR A 312 11.36 32.03 -3.83
C THR A 312 10.08 31.27 -3.46
N ASP A 313 9.71 30.22 -4.22
CA ASP A 313 8.43 29.51 -4.04
C ASP A 313 8.56 28.00 -3.84
N ARG A 314 9.76 27.43 -3.90
CA ARG A 314 10.00 25.99 -3.78
C ARG A 314 11.46 25.67 -3.47
N LEU A 315 11.69 24.43 -3.07
CA LEU A 315 13.00 23.81 -2.95
C LEU A 315 13.05 22.56 -3.83
N GLU A 316 14.13 22.39 -4.59
CA GLU A 316 14.37 21.23 -5.44
C GLU A 316 15.62 20.50 -4.93
N ILE A 317 15.52 19.19 -4.68
CA ILE A 317 16.67 18.34 -4.36
C ILE A 317 16.86 17.38 -5.53
N SER A 318 17.98 17.51 -6.23
CA SER A 318 18.33 16.64 -7.33
C SER A 318 19.45 15.69 -6.94
N ASN A 319 19.18 14.39 -7.08
CA ASN A 319 20.07 13.31 -6.71
C ASN A 319 20.56 12.57 -7.98
N PRO A 320 21.86 12.26 -8.10
CA PRO A 320 22.38 11.42 -9.18
C PRO A 320 21.76 10.02 -9.21
N GLY A 321 21.39 9.55 -10.41
CA GLY A 321 20.86 8.22 -10.67
C GLY A 321 19.33 8.15 -10.75
N GLU A 322 18.86 7.10 -11.43
CA GLU A 322 17.45 6.71 -11.45
C GLU A 322 17.09 5.92 -10.17
N PRO A 323 15.85 6.02 -9.69
CA PRO A 323 15.47 5.34 -8.47
C PRO A 323 15.28 3.83 -8.70
N LEU A 324 15.66 3.01 -7.71
CA LEU A 324 15.47 1.54 -7.76
C LEU A 324 14.00 1.13 -7.61
N VAL A 325 13.24 1.95 -6.89
CA VAL A 325 11.80 1.80 -6.71
C VAL A 325 11.12 2.76 -7.70
N PRO A 326 10.02 2.37 -8.38
CA PRO A 326 9.23 3.32 -9.17
C PRO A 326 8.74 4.47 -8.29
N VAL A 327 8.70 5.70 -8.82
CA VAL A 327 8.35 6.90 -8.06
C VAL A 327 6.97 6.81 -7.41
N GLU A 328 6.03 6.15 -8.09
CA GLU A 328 4.66 5.93 -7.60
C GLU A 328 4.62 5.05 -6.34
N ARG A 329 5.73 4.37 -6.06
CA ARG A 329 5.91 3.47 -4.91
C ARG A 329 6.87 4.02 -3.87
N PHE A 330 7.31 5.28 -3.94
CA PHE A 330 8.22 5.84 -2.93
C PHE A 330 7.64 5.86 -1.50
N ILE A 331 6.32 5.87 -1.37
CA ILE A 331 5.64 5.80 -0.07
C ILE A 331 5.60 4.35 0.46
N ASP A 332 5.35 3.36 -0.42
CA ASP A 332 5.06 1.97 -0.02
C ASP A 332 6.18 0.95 -0.35
N GLY A 333 7.20 1.37 -1.09
CA GLY A 333 8.28 0.54 -1.62
C GLY A 333 9.63 0.97 -1.03
N TYR A 334 10.38 -0.01 -0.53
CA TYR A 334 11.66 0.25 0.13
C TYR A 334 12.76 -0.63 -0.46
N GLN A 335 13.78 0.00 -1.03
CA GLN A 335 15.04 -0.64 -1.43
C GLN A 335 16.14 0.42 -1.40
N SER A 336 17.20 0.20 -0.60
CA SER A 336 18.37 1.06 -0.66
C SER A 336 19.38 0.52 -1.66
N ARG A 337 19.97 1.42 -2.44
CA ARG A 337 21.14 1.12 -3.29
C ARG A 337 22.38 0.88 -2.43
N ASN A 338 22.51 1.65 -1.35
CA ASN A 338 23.69 1.69 -0.50
C ASN A 338 23.29 1.21 0.92
N GLU A 339 23.10 -0.10 1.11
CA GLU A 339 22.58 -0.64 2.38
C GLU A 339 23.52 -0.37 3.57
N ARG A 340 24.84 -0.45 3.38
CA ARG A 340 25.82 -0.15 4.46
C ARG A 340 25.85 1.32 4.84
N LEU A 341 25.79 2.21 3.84
CA LEU A 341 25.65 3.65 4.09
C LEU A 341 24.35 3.96 4.85
N ALA A 342 23.23 3.38 4.41
CA ALA A 342 21.94 3.55 5.06
C ALA A 342 21.93 3.03 6.51
N ASP A 343 22.61 1.91 6.78
CA ASP A 343 22.74 1.36 8.13
C ASP A 343 23.52 2.30 9.06
N LEU A 344 24.69 2.78 8.63
CA LEU A 344 25.49 3.71 9.44
C LEU A 344 24.75 5.04 9.68
N MET A 345 24.12 5.61 8.65
CA MET A 345 23.33 6.84 8.78
C MET A 345 22.15 6.68 9.74
N ARG A 346 21.59 5.46 9.85
CA ARG A 346 20.55 5.14 10.86
C ARG A 346 21.15 5.06 12.26
N ARG A 347 22.28 4.37 12.42
CA ARG A 347 22.98 4.29 13.71
C ARG A 347 23.47 5.66 14.21
N PHE A 348 23.77 6.58 13.31
CA PHE A 348 24.08 7.99 13.62
C PHE A 348 22.84 8.86 13.94
N GLY A 349 21.61 8.31 13.87
CA GLY A 349 20.38 9.07 14.12
C GLY A 349 20.01 10.12 13.05
N ILE A 350 20.63 10.02 11.86
CA ILE A 350 20.42 10.97 10.75
C ILE A 350 19.18 10.58 9.93
N CYS A 351 18.97 9.29 9.69
CA CYS A 351 17.76 8.75 9.07
C CYS A 351 17.15 7.67 9.97
N GLU A 352 15.89 7.31 9.75
CA GLU A 352 15.22 6.31 10.61
C GLU A 352 14.89 5.01 9.90
N GLU A 353 14.06 4.18 10.51
CA GLU A 353 13.77 2.83 10.02
C GLU A 353 13.12 2.84 8.63
N LYS A 354 13.37 1.75 7.92
CA LYS A 354 13.02 1.50 6.52
C LYS A 354 11.54 1.90 6.26
N SER A 355 11.30 2.78 5.29
CA SER A 355 10.01 3.38 4.83
C SER A 355 9.43 4.59 5.59
N SER A 356 9.93 4.97 6.77
CA SER A 356 9.28 6.04 7.57
C SER A 356 9.65 7.50 7.20
N GLY A 357 10.80 7.73 6.56
CA GLY A 357 11.32 9.08 6.34
C GLY A 357 10.50 9.91 5.34
N ILE A 358 10.10 9.31 4.21
CA ILE A 358 9.22 9.96 3.22
C ILE A 358 7.83 10.19 3.83
N ASP A 359 7.30 9.23 4.58
CA ASP A 359 6.02 9.37 5.31
C ASP A 359 6.02 10.56 6.28
N ARG A 360 7.14 10.78 6.99
CA ARG A 360 7.28 11.94 7.89
C ARG A 360 7.36 13.25 7.13
N ALA A 361 8.11 13.30 6.04
CA ALA A 361 8.15 14.48 5.19
C ALA A 361 6.75 14.82 4.65
N VAL A 362 6.00 13.82 4.17
CA VAL A 362 4.61 13.98 3.70
C VAL A 362 3.70 14.43 4.84
N ARG A 363 3.76 13.79 6.01
CA ARG A 363 2.94 14.16 7.17
C ARG A 363 3.25 15.57 7.68
N ALA A 364 4.53 15.96 7.70
CA ALA A 364 4.94 17.31 8.04
C ALA A 364 4.42 18.32 7.01
N ALA A 365 4.53 18.01 5.72
CA ALA A 365 3.92 18.83 4.66
C ALA A 365 2.40 18.96 4.84
N GLU A 366 1.69 17.89 5.19
CA GLU A 366 0.25 17.92 5.47
C GLU A 366 -0.11 18.82 6.66
N VAL A 367 0.61 18.70 7.79
CA VAL A 367 0.41 19.53 8.99
C VAL A 367 0.63 21.00 8.69
N HIS A 368 1.68 21.32 7.93
CA HIS A 368 2.04 22.68 7.53
C HIS A 368 1.27 23.19 6.28
N GLN A 369 0.29 22.41 5.79
CA GLN A 369 -0.54 22.75 4.63
C GLN A 369 0.24 23.04 3.34
N LEU A 370 1.40 22.41 3.19
CA LEU A 370 2.22 22.47 2.00
C LEU A 370 1.65 21.52 0.93
N PRO A 371 1.89 21.80 -0.37
CA PRO A 371 1.73 20.78 -1.41
C PRO A 371 2.53 19.52 -1.09
N ALA A 372 2.04 18.36 -1.53
CA ALA A 372 2.80 17.12 -1.39
C ALA A 372 4.12 17.24 -2.18
N PRO A 373 5.23 16.66 -1.66
CA PRO A 373 6.47 16.57 -2.43
C PRO A 373 6.21 15.91 -3.80
N ASP A 374 6.67 16.56 -4.85
CA ASP A 374 6.60 16.06 -6.22
C ASP A 374 7.91 15.37 -6.56
N PHE A 375 7.81 14.11 -6.97
CA PHE A 375 8.97 13.26 -7.27
C PHE A 375 9.03 13.08 -8.79
N GLN A 376 10.16 13.42 -9.38
CA GLN A 376 10.36 13.41 -10.82
C GLN A 376 11.59 12.56 -11.17
N VAL A 377 11.51 11.83 -12.28
CA VAL A 377 12.67 11.17 -12.87
C VAL A 377 13.03 11.92 -14.14
N SER A 378 14.29 12.34 -14.22
CA SER A 378 14.91 12.91 -15.42
C SER A 378 16.09 12.04 -15.82
N PHE A 379 16.63 12.23 -17.03
CA PHE A 379 17.77 11.46 -17.53
C PHE A 379 18.91 11.40 -16.49
N LYS A 380 19.17 10.21 -15.94
CA LYS A 380 20.17 9.94 -14.89
C LYS A 380 20.04 10.73 -13.59
N ARG A 381 18.87 11.30 -13.28
CA ARG A 381 18.67 12.06 -12.02
C ARG A 381 17.26 11.86 -11.47
N THR A 382 17.18 11.79 -10.15
CA THR A 382 15.92 11.84 -9.41
C THR A 382 15.78 13.22 -8.79
N ILE A 383 14.63 13.87 -8.95
CA ILE A 383 14.38 15.22 -8.44
C ILE A 383 13.19 15.18 -7.49
N VAL A 384 13.34 15.79 -6.32
CA VAL A 384 12.24 16.03 -5.39
C VAL A 384 11.98 17.52 -5.33
N VAL A 385 10.75 17.94 -5.65
CA VAL A 385 10.31 19.33 -5.61
C VAL A 385 9.34 19.49 -4.45
N VAL A 386 9.65 20.41 -3.53
CA VAL A 386 8.77 20.78 -2.43
C VAL A 386 8.40 22.24 -2.58
N PHE A 387 7.13 22.48 -2.89
CA PHE A 387 6.59 23.83 -3.01
C PHE A 387 6.28 24.41 -1.63
N GLY A 388 6.54 25.70 -1.46
CA GLY A 388 6.08 26.44 -0.30
C GLY A 388 4.55 26.63 -0.29
N PRO A 389 4.02 27.31 0.75
CA PRO A 389 2.59 27.56 0.88
C PRO A 389 2.06 28.33 -0.35
N ARG A 390 1.23 27.68 -1.17
CA ARG A 390 0.54 28.33 -2.29
C ARG A 390 -0.86 28.75 -1.88
N ALA A 391 -1.20 30.03 -2.06
CA ALA A 391 -2.58 30.46 -1.98
C ALA A 391 -3.41 29.73 -3.04
N PHE A 392 -4.56 29.16 -2.65
CA PHE A 392 -5.44 28.34 -3.50
C PHE A 392 -5.82 28.94 -4.86
N ARG A 393 -5.76 30.27 -4.99
CA ARG A 393 -6.03 31.03 -6.23
C ARG A 393 -4.90 30.95 -7.26
N LYS A 394 -3.67 30.62 -6.83
CA LYS A 394 -2.45 30.59 -7.67
C LYS A 394 -1.99 29.16 -8.03
N MET A 395 -2.69 28.12 -7.59
CA MET A 395 -2.41 26.73 -7.96
C MET A 395 -3.01 26.42 -9.34
N ASP A 396 -2.33 25.64 -10.17
CA ASP A 396 -2.87 25.16 -11.44
C ASP A 396 -3.92 24.05 -11.25
N ARG A 397 -4.53 23.54 -12.32
CA ARG A 397 -5.61 22.54 -12.22
C ARG A 397 -5.13 21.20 -11.66
N ALA A 398 -3.92 20.76 -11.99
CA ALA A 398 -3.35 19.49 -11.55
C ALA A 398 -2.93 19.55 -10.08
N ASP A 399 -2.19 20.60 -9.70
CA ASP A 399 -1.83 20.95 -8.32
C ASP A 399 -3.06 21.10 -7.44
N ARG A 400 -4.11 21.74 -7.97
CA ARG A 400 -5.38 21.84 -7.27
C ARG A 400 -5.94 20.46 -7.06
N ILE A 401 -6.03 19.60 -8.06
CA ILE A 401 -6.58 18.24 -7.92
C ILE A 401 -5.79 17.41 -6.91
N GLN A 402 -4.46 17.53 -6.89
CA GLN A 402 -3.56 16.79 -5.99
C GLN A 402 -3.60 17.32 -4.55
N PHE A 403 -3.54 18.65 -4.34
CA PHE A 403 -3.81 19.32 -3.05
C PHE A 403 -5.23 19.05 -2.53
N ARG A 404 -6.17 18.88 -3.45
CA ARG A 404 -7.59 18.58 -3.17
C ARG A 404 -7.84 17.11 -2.85
N ALA A 405 -7.01 16.21 -3.36
CA ALA A 405 -7.00 14.78 -3.08
C ALA A 405 -6.32 14.50 -1.73
N SER A 406 -5.22 15.21 -1.42
CA SER A 406 -4.54 15.11 -0.12
C SER A 406 -5.39 15.63 1.05
N LYS A 407 -6.26 16.63 0.82
CA LYS A 407 -7.24 17.10 1.84
C LYS A 407 -8.47 16.19 2.02
N GLY A 408 -8.51 14.98 1.46
CA GLY A 408 -9.53 13.96 1.77
C GLY A 408 -10.97 14.30 1.33
N GLY A 409 -11.17 15.33 0.50
CA GLY A 409 -12.47 15.73 0.00
C GLY A 409 -12.68 15.32 -1.45
N THR A 410 -13.39 14.21 -1.68
CA THR A 410 -13.82 13.81 -3.03
C THR A 410 -14.64 14.94 -3.69
N GLU A 411 -14.66 15.01 -5.02
CA GLU A 411 -15.48 16.00 -5.75
C GLU A 411 -16.95 15.98 -5.31
N LYS A 412 -17.45 14.77 -5.03
CA LYS A 412 -18.77 14.51 -4.42
C LYS A 412 -18.94 15.18 -3.05
N HIS A 413 -17.91 15.20 -2.21
CA HIS A 413 -17.94 15.89 -0.92
C HIS A 413 -18.05 17.41 -1.08
N ARG A 414 -17.37 18.00 -2.07
CA ARG A 414 -17.45 19.44 -2.35
C ARG A 414 -18.81 19.86 -2.88
N ALA A 415 -19.31 19.15 -3.89
CA ALA A 415 -20.64 19.41 -4.44
C ALA A 415 -21.71 19.34 -3.33
N ARG A 416 -21.62 18.34 -2.46
CA ARG A 416 -22.51 18.20 -1.30
C ARG A 416 -22.38 19.36 -0.30
N THR A 417 -21.16 19.75 0.06
CA THR A 417 -20.89 20.85 1.01
C THR A 417 -21.43 22.18 0.46
N LYS A 418 -21.16 22.46 -0.82
CA LYS A 418 -21.69 23.64 -1.52
C LYS A 418 -23.22 23.66 -1.48
N ARG A 419 -23.87 22.56 -1.88
CA ARG A 419 -25.33 22.43 -1.84
C ARG A 419 -25.91 22.69 -0.44
N HIS A 420 -25.29 22.16 0.61
CA HIS A 420 -25.75 22.41 1.98
C HIS A 420 -25.63 23.89 2.37
N ILE A 421 -24.54 24.56 1.98
CA ILE A 421 -24.35 25.99 2.26
C ILE A 421 -25.35 26.83 1.46
N GLU A 422 -25.60 26.49 0.20
CA GLU A 422 -26.60 27.16 -0.65
C GLU A 422 -28.02 27.04 -0.08
N GLU A 423 -28.38 25.87 0.46
CA GLU A 423 -29.67 25.66 1.12
C GLU A 423 -29.86 26.60 2.32
N PHE A 424 -28.84 26.73 3.18
CA PHE A 424 -28.91 27.68 4.31
C PHE A 424 -28.88 29.15 3.84
N ARG A 425 -28.14 29.46 2.78
CA ARG A 425 -28.13 30.80 2.17
C ARG A 425 -29.52 31.20 1.68
N GLU A 426 -30.20 30.28 1.00
CA GLU A 426 -31.55 30.50 0.49
C GLU A 426 -32.57 30.63 1.63
N ALA A 427 -32.49 29.77 2.65
CA ALA A 427 -33.36 29.85 3.83
C ALA A 427 -33.16 31.15 4.63
N GLY A 428 -31.93 31.64 4.74
CA GLY A 428 -31.61 32.91 5.42
C GLY A 428 -31.76 34.16 4.55
N GLY A 429 -31.96 34.00 3.23
CA GLY A 429 -32.05 35.13 2.29
C GLY A 429 -30.75 35.93 2.13
N TRP A 430 -29.60 35.37 2.51
CA TRP A 430 -28.35 36.11 2.59
C TRP A 430 -27.71 36.35 1.22
N ARG A 431 -27.39 37.60 0.92
CA ARG A 431 -26.61 38.02 -0.25
C ARG A 431 -25.16 38.30 0.10
N ARG A 432 -24.88 38.66 1.35
CA ARG A 432 -23.53 38.94 1.87
C ARG A 432 -23.18 38.02 3.02
N ILE A 433 -21.88 37.74 3.18
CA ILE A 433 -21.38 36.89 4.29
C ILE A 433 -21.66 37.48 5.67
N THR A 434 -21.77 38.81 5.77
CA THR A 434 -22.08 39.53 7.01
C THR A 434 -23.53 39.37 7.47
N GLU A 435 -24.41 38.87 6.60
CA GLU A 435 -25.83 38.66 6.90
C GLU A 435 -26.06 37.29 7.55
N ILE A 436 -25.04 36.41 7.58
CA ILE A 436 -25.16 35.09 8.20
C ILE A 436 -25.35 35.23 9.71
N ASP A 437 -26.52 34.81 10.19
CA ASP A 437 -26.90 34.90 11.59
C ASP A 437 -27.34 33.53 12.17
N ALA A 438 -27.28 33.41 13.50
CA ALA A 438 -27.59 32.16 14.22
C ALA A 438 -29.09 31.86 14.24
N ASP A 439 -29.95 32.88 14.21
CA ASP A 439 -31.39 32.73 14.38
C ASP A 439 -32.02 32.14 13.12
N ALA A 440 -31.64 32.62 11.93
CA ALA A 440 -32.07 32.07 10.65
C ALA A 440 -31.62 30.60 10.48
N VAL A 441 -30.39 30.26 10.89
CA VAL A 441 -29.92 28.86 10.89
C VAL A 441 -30.73 27.99 11.85
N THR A 442 -30.98 28.49 13.06
CA THR A 442 -31.74 27.75 14.09
C THR A 442 -33.19 27.55 13.67
N LYS A 443 -33.82 28.57 13.07
CA LYS A 443 -35.16 28.50 12.48
C LYS A 443 -35.24 27.46 11.37
N HIS A 444 -34.31 27.49 10.40
CA HIS A 444 -34.28 26.51 9.31
C HIS A 444 -34.04 25.08 9.82
N VAL A 445 -33.20 24.92 10.86
CA VAL A 445 -33.04 23.63 11.54
C VAL A 445 -34.36 23.16 12.16
N GLY A 446 -35.12 24.04 12.82
CA GLY A 446 -36.45 23.74 13.34
C GLY A 446 -37.46 23.34 12.25
N GLU A 447 -37.46 24.04 11.11
CA GLU A 447 -38.29 23.70 9.95
C GLU A 447 -37.91 22.34 9.33
N MET A 448 -36.62 22.01 9.28
CA MET A 448 -36.18 20.68 8.85
C MET A 448 -36.66 19.59 9.82
N MET A 449 -36.67 19.86 11.13
CA MET A 449 -37.20 18.92 12.12
C MET A 449 -38.72 18.74 12.00
N SER A 450 -39.48 19.83 11.79
CA SER A 450 -40.95 19.74 11.62
C SER A 450 -41.35 19.00 10.34
N ARG A 451 -40.50 19.04 9.30
CA ARG A 451 -40.63 18.23 8.08
C ARG A 451 -40.11 16.79 8.25
N ASN A 452 -39.87 16.34 9.47
CA ASN A 452 -39.39 15.01 9.80
C ASN A 452 -38.05 14.64 9.13
N ALA A 453 -37.11 15.59 8.98
CA ALA A 453 -35.76 15.27 8.51
C ALA A 453 -34.94 14.54 9.60
N ALA A 454 -34.05 13.62 9.18
CA ALA A 454 -33.19 12.87 10.10
C ALA A 454 -32.19 13.78 10.84
N ALA A 455 -32.01 13.58 12.16
CA ALA A 455 -31.10 14.37 12.98
C ALA A 455 -29.66 14.31 12.45
N ARG A 456 -29.23 13.14 11.97
CA ARG A 456 -27.91 12.95 11.32
C ARG A 456 -27.77 13.74 10.02
N THR A 457 -28.86 13.85 9.24
CA THR A 457 -28.88 14.64 8.00
C THR A 457 -28.77 16.13 8.32
N ILE A 458 -29.57 16.62 9.28
CA ILE A 458 -29.52 18.00 9.75
C ILE A 458 -28.12 18.31 10.30
N GLN A 459 -27.55 17.43 11.12
CA GLN A 459 -26.21 17.59 11.67
C GLN A 459 -25.15 17.69 10.55
N GLY A 460 -25.24 16.86 9.51
CA GLY A 460 -24.32 16.92 8.37
C GLY A 460 -24.42 18.21 7.55
N LYS A 461 -25.65 18.71 7.34
CA LYS A 461 -25.90 20.01 6.71
C LYS A 461 -25.34 21.14 7.58
N LEU A 462 -25.69 21.16 8.86
CA LEU A 462 -25.26 22.16 9.84
C LEU A 462 -23.73 22.17 10.01
N GLN A 463 -23.08 21.00 10.01
CA GLN A 463 -21.62 20.90 10.02
C GLN A 463 -20.99 21.59 8.81
N SER A 464 -21.62 21.51 7.64
CA SER A 464 -21.11 22.11 6.40
C SER A 464 -21.06 23.64 6.52
N ILE A 465 -22.14 24.27 6.99
CA ILE A 465 -22.17 25.73 7.17
C ILE A 465 -21.37 26.20 8.40
N LYS A 466 -21.33 25.43 9.50
CA LYS A 466 -20.49 25.74 10.66
C LYS A 466 -19.00 25.67 10.34
N SER A 467 -18.57 24.70 9.53
CA SER A 467 -17.19 24.65 9.04
C SER A 467 -16.87 25.83 8.11
N PHE A 468 -17.83 26.24 7.26
CA PHE A 468 -17.65 27.38 6.36
C PHE A 468 -17.55 28.72 7.11
N THR A 469 -18.44 28.97 8.07
CA THR A 469 -18.42 30.19 8.90
C THR A 469 -17.22 30.24 9.85
N LYS A 470 -16.80 29.08 10.38
CA LYS A 470 -15.51 28.96 11.08
C LYS A 470 -14.36 29.33 10.16
N TRP A 471 -14.31 28.79 8.94
CA TRP A 471 -13.27 29.13 7.97
C TRP A 471 -13.27 30.63 7.61
N LEU A 472 -14.44 31.25 7.45
CA LEU A 472 -14.56 32.69 7.21
C LEU A 472 -14.00 33.52 8.38
N ALA A 473 -14.27 33.13 9.61
CA ALA A 473 -13.75 33.79 10.81
C ALA A 473 -12.23 33.57 10.97
N ASP A 474 -11.76 32.33 10.83
CA ASP A 474 -10.34 31.95 10.93
C ASP A 474 -9.48 32.65 9.85
N HIS A 475 -10.08 33.11 8.75
CA HIS A 475 -9.40 33.84 7.66
C HIS A 475 -9.77 35.34 7.61
N HIS A 476 -10.29 35.89 8.72
CA HIS A 476 -10.62 37.31 8.88
C HIS A 476 -11.58 37.88 7.82
N ARG A 477 -12.45 37.05 7.25
CA ARG A 477 -13.55 37.45 6.35
C ARG A 477 -14.83 37.77 7.12
N LEU A 478 -14.93 37.26 8.35
CA LEU A 478 -15.89 37.66 9.37
C LEU A 478 -15.12 37.98 10.65
N HIS A 479 -15.58 38.97 11.41
CA HIS A 479 -14.95 39.34 12.68
C HIS A 479 -15.08 38.26 13.76
N ILE A 480 -16.23 37.56 13.77
CA ILE A 480 -16.53 36.47 14.69
C ILE A 480 -17.27 35.37 13.94
N ASN A 481 -17.18 34.12 14.40
CA ASN A 481 -17.99 33.03 13.87
C ASN A 481 -19.44 33.14 14.41
N PRO A 482 -20.43 33.54 13.58
CA PRO A 482 -21.80 33.76 14.03
C PRO A 482 -22.48 32.47 14.47
N LEU A 483 -22.02 31.30 14.02
CA LEU A 483 -22.65 30.01 14.28
C LEU A 483 -21.94 29.20 15.38
N SER A 484 -20.98 29.79 16.08
CA SER A 484 -20.21 29.12 17.15
C SER A 484 -21.13 28.45 18.17
N MET A 485 -22.15 29.17 18.65
CA MET A 485 -23.10 28.75 19.68
C MET A 485 -24.27 27.86 19.19
N VAL A 486 -24.49 27.76 17.88
CA VAL A 486 -25.60 26.95 17.33
C VAL A 486 -25.41 25.47 17.66
N ARG A 487 -26.33 24.89 18.45
CA ARG A 487 -26.25 23.49 18.87
C ARG A 487 -26.62 22.56 17.71
N LYS A 488 -25.92 21.43 17.63
CA LYS A 488 -26.25 20.38 16.67
C LYS A 488 -27.27 19.42 17.28
N PRO A 489 -28.22 18.90 16.50
CA PRO A 489 -29.09 17.82 16.95
C PRO A 489 -28.25 16.59 17.32
N ASP A 490 -28.65 15.87 18.37
CA ASP A 490 -28.03 14.60 18.73
C ASP A 490 -28.52 13.50 17.76
N PRO A 491 -27.64 12.91 16.92
CA PRO A 491 -28.02 11.82 16.02
C PRO A 491 -28.32 10.51 16.73
N ASN A 492 -27.87 10.32 17.97
CA ASN A 492 -28.05 9.09 18.72
C ASN A 492 -29.43 9.05 19.41
N ALA A 493 -30.08 10.20 19.59
CA ALA A 493 -31.47 10.30 20.04
C ALA A 493 -32.49 9.94 18.93
N ASP A 494 -32.04 9.79 17.68
CA ASP A 494 -32.89 9.53 16.51
C ASP A 494 -32.97 8.02 16.17
N ARG A 495 -34.00 7.34 16.66
CA ARG A 495 -34.24 5.90 16.47
C ARG A 495 -34.51 5.47 15.01
N ARG A 496 -34.79 6.40 14.08
CA ARG A 496 -35.11 6.11 12.65
C ARG A 496 -34.00 5.41 11.87
N HIS A 497 -32.80 5.31 12.44
CA HIS A 497 -31.63 4.73 11.80
C HIS A 497 -31.13 3.43 12.44
N GLU A 498 -31.86 2.89 13.42
CA GLU A 498 -31.55 1.59 13.97
C GLU A 498 -31.75 0.50 12.92
N ARG A 499 -30.84 -0.48 12.92
CA ARG A 499 -30.84 -1.59 11.97
C ARG A 499 -31.09 -2.87 12.72
N ARG A 500 -32.17 -3.58 12.37
CA ARG A 500 -32.33 -4.97 12.82
C ARG A 500 -31.35 -5.86 12.09
N MET A 501 -30.90 -6.93 12.75
CA MET A 501 -30.28 -8.07 12.08
C MET A 501 -31.35 -8.92 11.39
N LEU A 502 -30.92 -9.75 10.46
CA LEU A 502 -31.73 -10.85 9.93
C LEU A 502 -31.63 -12.03 10.92
N LEU A 503 -32.75 -12.66 11.24
CA LEU A 503 -32.74 -13.88 12.07
C LEU A 503 -32.28 -15.08 11.22
N PRO A 504 -31.62 -16.09 11.82
CA PRO A 504 -31.24 -17.31 11.10
C PRO A 504 -32.41 -18.00 10.38
N GLU A 505 -33.59 -17.99 10.98
CA GLU A 505 -34.81 -18.56 10.43
C GLU A 505 -35.35 -17.73 9.27
N GLU A 506 -35.28 -16.40 9.35
CA GLU A 506 -35.66 -15.50 8.25
C GLU A 506 -34.76 -15.69 7.02
N TRP A 507 -33.47 -15.95 7.23
CA TRP A 507 -32.54 -16.26 6.15
C TRP A 507 -32.97 -17.51 5.38
N GLN A 508 -33.37 -18.57 6.08
CA GLN A 508 -33.85 -19.79 5.45
C GLN A 508 -35.06 -19.52 4.54
N TRP A 509 -36.05 -18.77 5.02
CA TRP A 509 -37.21 -18.40 4.22
C TRP A 509 -36.89 -17.53 3.00
N ILE A 510 -35.91 -16.63 3.10
CA ILE A 510 -35.45 -15.83 1.95
C ILE A 510 -34.83 -16.73 0.87
N VAL A 511 -33.97 -17.67 1.27
CA VAL A 511 -33.36 -18.64 0.34
C VAL A 511 -34.45 -19.49 -0.31
N THR A 512 -35.36 -20.08 0.49
CA THR A 512 -36.47 -20.90 -0.02
C THR A 512 -37.36 -20.14 -1.00
N ALA A 513 -37.68 -18.87 -0.73
CA ALA A 513 -38.51 -18.07 -1.62
C ALA A 513 -37.81 -17.74 -2.95
N LEU A 514 -36.50 -17.51 -2.92
CA LEU A 514 -35.70 -17.25 -4.12
C LEU A 514 -35.51 -18.50 -4.97
N ASP A 515 -35.43 -19.67 -4.36
CA ASP A 515 -35.34 -20.96 -5.06
C ASP A 515 -36.69 -21.38 -5.66
N GLN A 516 -37.80 -21.20 -4.93
CA GLN A 516 -39.14 -21.60 -5.40
C GLN A 516 -39.76 -20.62 -6.41
N GLN A 517 -39.43 -19.34 -6.33
CA GLN A 517 -39.94 -18.30 -7.22
C GLN A 517 -38.79 -17.46 -7.79
N PRO A 518 -37.95 -18.05 -8.67
CA PRO A 518 -36.80 -17.36 -9.22
C PRO A 518 -37.27 -16.24 -10.15
N ILE A 519 -37.11 -15.01 -9.67
CA ILE A 519 -37.41 -13.79 -10.43
C ILE A 519 -36.11 -13.00 -10.58
N ASP A 520 -35.74 -12.70 -11.81
CA ASP A 520 -34.59 -11.86 -12.11
C ASP A 520 -34.92 -10.40 -11.78
N ARG A 521 -33.99 -9.71 -11.13
CA ARG A 521 -34.17 -8.32 -10.69
C ARG A 521 -32.89 -7.53 -10.89
N ASN A 522 -33.00 -6.36 -11.52
CA ASN A 522 -31.90 -5.41 -11.69
C ASN A 522 -30.63 -6.08 -12.23
N SER A 523 -30.77 -6.89 -13.30
CA SER A 523 -29.68 -7.63 -13.94
C SER A 523 -28.99 -8.72 -13.09
N MET A 524 -29.63 -9.17 -12.00
CA MET A 524 -29.17 -10.32 -11.20
C MET A 524 -30.25 -11.40 -11.13
N SER A 525 -29.82 -12.65 -11.30
CA SER A 525 -30.69 -13.81 -11.10
C SER A 525 -31.03 -14.02 -9.62
N ALA A 526 -32.08 -14.79 -9.32
CA ALA A 526 -32.42 -15.15 -7.94
C ALA A 526 -31.23 -15.85 -7.23
N HIS A 527 -30.58 -16.78 -7.93
CA HIS A 527 -29.38 -17.48 -7.45
C HIS A 527 -28.23 -16.52 -7.16
N GLU A 528 -27.94 -15.57 -8.06
CA GLU A 528 -26.89 -14.58 -7.85
C GLU A 528 -27.16 -13.68 -6.63
N ARG A 529 -28.44 -13.35 -6.35
CA ARG A 529 -28.81 -12.58 -5.16
C ARG A 529 -28.61 -13.38 -3.87
N VAL A 530 -28.90 -14.68 -3.85
CA VAL A 530 -28.60 -15.56 -2.70
C VAL A 530 -27.10 -15.52 -2.40
N LEU A 531 -26.25 -15.71 -3.42
CA LEU A 531 -24.79 -15.66 -3.26
C LEU A 531 -24.32 -14.29 -2.77
N LEU A 532 -24.89 -13.21 -3.29
CA LEU A 532 -24.58 -11.84 -2.84
C LEU A 532 -24.92 -11.65 -1.37
N TYR A 533 -26.12 -12.04 -0.95
CA TYR A 533 -26.57 -11.87 0.44
C TYR A 533 -25.76 -12.73 1.40
N GLN A 534 -25.52 -14.00 1.05
CA GLN A 534 -24.72 -14.92 1.86
C GLN A 534 -23.28 -14.44 1.99
N THR A 535 -22.68 -13.96 0.90
CA THR A 535 -21.34 -13.35 0.93
C THR A 535 -21.31 -12.14 1.85
N ALA A 536 -22.32 -11.26 1.81
CA ALA A 536 -22.41 -10.10 2.68
C ALA A 536 -22.55 -10.48 4.18
N ILE A 537 -23.32 -11.54 4.48
CA ILE A 537 -23.54 -12.03 5.85
C ILE A 537 -22.28 -12.72 6.41
N GLN A 538 -21.56 -13.52 5.62
CA GLN A 538 -20.37 -14.22 6.13
C GLN A 538 -19.14 -13.32 6.24
N THR A 539 -18.95 -12.43 5.27
CA THR A 539 -17.73 -11.61 5.19
C THR A 539 -17.92 -10.21 5.78
N GLY A 540 -19.16 -9.78 6.02
CA GLY A 540 -19.43 -8.42 6.45
C GLY A 540 -18.97 -7.35 5.45
N LEU A 541 -18.71 -7.66 4.18
CA LEU A 541 -18.31 -6.66 3.17
C LEU A 541 -19.39 -5.57 3.01
N ARG A 542 -18.95 -4.32 2.79
CA ARG A 542 -19.86 -3.19 2.49
C ARG A 542 -20.39 -3.32 1.06
N ALA A 543 -21.55 -2.73 0.78
CA ALA A 543 -22.14 -2.73 -0.56
C ALA A 543 -21.19 -2.21 -1.66
N THR A 544 -20.37 -1.20 -1.36
CA THR A 544 -19.35 -0.69 -2.31
C THR A 544 -18.21 -1.68 -2.51
N GLU A 545 -17.77 -2.36 -1.44
CA GLU A 545 -16.72 -3.38 -1.51
C GLU A 545 -17.19 -4.62 -2.28
N LEU A 546 -18.48 -4.98 -2.14
CA LEU A 546 -19.12 -6.05 -2.93
C LEU A 546 -19.28 -5.66 -4.41
N ALA A 547 -19.55 -4.38 -4.71
CA ALA A 547 -19.66 -3.89 -6.08
C ALA A 547 -18.31 -3.81 -6.81
N GLU A 548 -17.22 -3.58 -6.06
CA GLU A 548 -15.84 -3.53 -6.57
C GLU A 548 -15.13 -4.90 -6.50
N LEU A 549 -15.87 -5.95 -6.12
CA LEU A 549 -15.33 -7.30 -5.97
C LEU A 549 -15.18 -7.94 -7.36
N THR A 550 -13.95 -8.24 -7.74
CA THR A 550 -13.62 -8.91 -9.00
C THR A 550 -13.29 -10.37 -8.77
N ARG A 551 -13.40 -11.21 -9.81
CA ARG A 551 -13.05 -12.64 -9.74
C ARG A 551 -11.64 -12.88 -9.19
N SER A 552 -10.67 -12.07 -9.57
CA SER A 552 -9.27 -12.16 -9.12
C SER A 552 -9.08 -12.03 -7.61
N LYS A 553 -10.05 -11.43 -6.90
CA LYS A 553 -10.02 -11.26 -5.44
C LYS A 553 -10.55 -12.48 -4.68
N LEU A 554 -11.15 -13.45 -5.37
CA LEU A 554 -11.66 -14.69 -4.78
C LEU A 554 -10.57 -15.77 -4.79
N ILE A 555 -10.08 -16.15 -3.61
CA ILE A 555 -9.14 -17.26 -3.43
C ILE A 555 -9.95 -18.48 -2.97
N LEU A 556 -10.44 -19.26 -3.93
CA LEU A 556 -11.38 -20.36 -3.67
C LEU A 556 -10.73 -21.76 -3.71
N LEU A 557 -9.57 -21.90 -4.35
CA LEU A 557 -8.96 -23.20 -4.67
C LEU A 557 -7.63 -23.47 -3.94
N ARG A 558 -7.08 -22.49 -3.22
CA ARG A 558 -5.77 -22.60 -2.55
C ARG A 558 -5.89 -22.24 -1.06
N GLY A 559 -5.62 -23.18 -0.18
CA GLY A 559 -5.71 -23.00 1.28
C GLY A 559 -7.15 -22.77 1.76
N THR A 560 -7.33 -22.07 2.87
CA THR A 560 -8.66 -21.71 3.39
C THR A 560 -9.33 -20.70 2.44
N PRO A 561 -10.54 -20.98 1.91
CA PRO A 561 -11.22 -20.08 0.99
C PRO A 561 -11.43 -18.70 1.58
N HIS A 562 -11.07 -17.65 0.84
CA HIS A 562 -11.20 -16.27 1.32
C HIS A 562 -11.28 -15.23 0.19
N ILE A 563 -11.74 -14.04 0.56
CA ILE A 563 -11.78 -12.84 -0.27
C ILE A 563 -10.65 -11.90 0.13
N LEU A 564 -9.86 -11.46 -0.85
CA LEU A 564 -8.84 -10.43 -0.67
C LEU A 564 -9.47 -9.03 -0.72
N CYS A 565 -9.21 -8.23 0.31
CA CYS A 565 -9.63 -6.85 0.41
C CYS A 565 -8.40 -5.94 0.28
N ASP A 566 -8.37 -5.08 -0.74
CA ASP A 566 -7.25 -4.19 -1.03
C ASP A 566 -6.98 -3.19 0.10
N ALA A 567 -5.71 -2.87 0.31
CA ALA A 567 -5.26 -1.86 1.29
C ALA A 567 -5.92 -0.49 1.07
N ALA A 568 -6.17 -0.09 -0.19
CA ALA A 568 -6.83 1.18 -0.51
C ALA A 568 -8.27 1.28 0.02
N GLY A 569 -8.95 0.15 0.24
CA GLY A 569 -10.33 0.08 0.74
C GLY A 569 -10.46 -0.09 2.26
N THR A 570 -9.37 -0.41 2.98
CA THR A 570 -9.39 -0.61 4.43
C THR A 570 -8.97 0.66 5.18
N LYS A 571 -9.67 1.00 6.27
CA LYS A 571 -9.36 2.20 7.08
C LYS A 571 -7.95 2.21 7.67
N ASN A 572 -7.29 1.04 7.71
CA ASN A 572 -5.96 0.87 8.28
C ASN A 572 -4.88 0.67 7.19
N ARG A 573 -5.23 0.80 5.89
CA ARG A 573 -4.33 0.61 4.74
C ARG A 573 -3.54 -0.71 4.73
N LYS A 574 -4.11 -1.76 5.35
CA LYS A 574 -3.54 -3.13 5.34
C LYS A 574 -4.44 -4.06 4.53
N PRO A 575 -3.89 -4.96 3.70
CA PRO A 575 -4.69 -5.97 3.03
C PRO A 575 -5.35 -6.88 4.08
N ALA A 576 -6.64 -7.19 3.88
CA ALA A 576 -7.41 -8.03 4.78
C ALA A 576 -7.96 -9.26 4.06
N ARG A 577 -8.06 -10.39 4.75
CA ARG A 577 -8.63 -11.64 4.25
C ARG A 577 -9.96 -11.89 4.94
N GLN A 578 -11.05 -11.99 4.18
CA GLN A 578 -12.36 -12.40 4.69
C GLN A 578 -12.59 -13.85 4.32
N PHE A 579 -12.54 -14.74 5.31
CA PHE A 579 -12.71 -16.17 5.08
C PHE A 579 -14.15 -16.52 4.70
N LEU A 580 -14.29 -17.57 3.91
CA LEU A 580 -15.56 -18.12 3.43
C LEU A 580 -15.67 -19.57 3.92
N ASP A 581 -16.89 -20.01 4.17
CA ASP A 581 -17.14 -21.44 4.34
C ASP A 581 -17.00 -22.18 2.99
N LEU A 582 -16.77 -23.50 3.06
CA LEU A 582 -16.49 -24.29 1.87
C LEU A 582 -17.68 -24.39 0.90
N ASN A 583 -18.91 -24.42 1.42
CA ASN A 583 -20.12 -24.47 0.59
C ASN A 583 -20.27 -23.17 -0.22
N LEU A 584 -20.20 -22.02 0.43
CA LEU A 584 -20.25 -20.73 -0.27
C LEU A 584 -19.09 -20.58 -1.26
N ALA A 585 -17.88 -21.03 -0.90
CA ALA A 585 -16.74 -20.99 -1.79
C ALA A 585 -16.96 -21.81 -3.07
N ASN A 586 -17.55 -23.00 -2.96
CA ASN A 586 -17.89 -23.84 -4.12
C ASN A 586 -18.97 -23.18 -4.99
N GLN A 587 -20.03 -22.65 -4.39
CA GLN A 587 -21.08 -21.98 -5.17
C GLN A 587 -20.57 -20.71 -5.87
N LEU A 588 -19.70 -19.93 -5.21
CA LEU A 588 -19.04 -18.77 -5.82
C LEU A 588 -18.10 -19.19 -6.95
N LYS A 589 -17.40 -20.32 -6.80
CA LYS A 589 -16.52 -20.87 -7.85
C LYS A 589 -17.31 -21.17 -9.11
N ASP A 590 -18.46 -21.83 -8.98
CA ASP A 590 -19.33 -22.16 -10.10
C ASP A 590 -19.92 -20.89 -10.74
N HIS A 591 -20.36 -19.93 -9.93
CA HIS A 591 -20.90 -18.65 -10.40
C HIS A 591 -19.90 -17.80 -11.21
N VAL A 592 -18.60 -17.87 -10.87
CA VAL A 592 -17.54 -17.09 -11.55
C VAL A 592 -16.71 -17.91 -12.52
N ALA A 593 -17.09 -19.16 -12.81
CA ALA A 593 -16.31 -20.09 -13.62
C ALA A 593 -15.99 -19.53 -15.01
N THR A 594 -16.96 -18.86 -15.64
CA THR A 594 -16.85 -18.27 -16.99
C THR A 594 -16.42 -16.81 -16.99
N LYS A 595 -16.27 -16.17 -15.81
CA LYS A 595 -15.95 -14.75 -15.70
C LYS A 595 -14.44 -14.50 -15.89
N HIS A 596 -14.07 -13.40 -16.54
CA HIS A 596 -12.67 -12.95 -16.63
C HIS A 596 -12.14 -12.53 -15.23
N PRO A 597 -10.84 -12.66 -14.92
CA PRO A 597 -10.28 -12.23 -13.62
C PRO A 597 -10.66 -10.81 -13.16
N THR A 598 -10.78 -9.87 -14.08
CA THR A 598 -11.15 -8.47 -13.77
C THR A 598 -12.66 -8.22 -13.77
N ALA A 599 -13.48 -9.20 -14.15
CA ALA A 599 -14.93 -9.04 -14.18
C ALA A 599 -15.51 -9.00 -12.77
N SER A 600 -16.58 -8.22 -12.60
CA SER A 600 -17.33 -8.14 -11.34
C SER A 600 -17.94 -9.49 -10.97
N VAL A 601 -17.82 -9.86 -9.70
CA VAL A 601 -18.43 -11.09 -9.16
C VAL A 601 -19.95 -10.98 -9.20
N PHE A 602 -20.50 -9.81 -8.93
CA PHE A 602 -21.95 -9.58 -8.88
C PHE A 602 -22.39 -8.46 -9.83
N GLY A 603 -23.55 -8.62 -10.46
CA GLY A 603 -24.23 -7.61 -11.28
C GLY A 603 -24.84 -6.45 -10.47
N ILE A 604 -24.10 -5.86 -9.53
CA ILE A 604 -24.61 -4.83 -8.63
C ILE A 604 -24.81 -3.51 -9.38
N GLY A 605 -26.08 -3.09 -9.49
CA GLY A 605 -26.46 -1.74 -9.94
C GLY A 605 -26.32 -0.67 -8.84
N SER A 606 -27.29 0.22 -8.76
CA SER A 606 -27.39 1.28 -7.76
C SER A 606 -27.71 0.76 -6.34
N LYS A 607 -27.44 1.57 -5.32
CA LYS A 607 -27.80 1.23 -3.93
C LYS A 607 -29.31 1.13 -3.73
N GLU A 608 -30.05 1.92 -4.50
CA GLU A 608 -31.50 1.96 -4.53
C GLU A 608 -32.07 0.66 -5.11
N GLU A 609 -31.41 0.07 -6.11
CA GLU A 609 -31.74 -1.24 -6.69
C GLU A 609 -31.47 -2.37 -5.71
N LEU A 610 -30.31 -2.38 -5.04
CA LEU A 610 -30.00 -3.34 -3.98
C LEU A 610 -31.04 -3.30 -2.86
N SER A 611 -31.41 -2.10 -2.40
CA SER A 611 -32.40 -1.96 -1.35
C SER A 611 -33.81 -2.35 -1.81
N ARG A 612 -34.18 -2.14 -3.08
CA ARG A 612 -35.47 -2.62 -3.63
C ARG A 612 -35.49 -4.13 -3.78
N GLY A 613 -34.39 -4.73 -4.27
CA GLY A 613 -34.24 -6.18 -4.43
C GLY A 613 -34.46 -6.91 -3.11
N LEU A 614 -33.72 -6.54 -2.06
CA LEU A 614 -33.84 -7.17 -0.75
C LEU A 614 -35.26 -7.02 -0.16
N ARG A 615 -35.92 -5.87 -0.36
CA ARG A 615 -37.31 -5.68 0.11
C ARG A 615 -38.29 -6.58 -0.62
N ALA A 616 -38.13 -6.74 -1.93
CA ALA A 616 -38.98 -7.61 -2.72
C ALA A 616 -38.78 -9.09 -2.35
N ASP A 617 -37.53 -9.50 -2.15
CA ASP A 617 -37.18 -10.87 -1.75
C ASP A 617 -37.69 -11.18 -0.32
N LEU A 618 -37.58 -10.22 0.62
CA LEU A 618 -38.16 -10.34 1.97
C LEU A 618 -39.69 -10.45 1.94
N ALA A 619 -40.37 -9.64 1.11
CA ALA A 619 -41.82 -9.71 0.96
C ALA A 619 -42.27 -11.04 0.32
N ALA A 620 -41.50 -11.59 -0.61
CA ALA A 620 -41.76 -12.90 -1.19
C ALA A 620 -41.61 -14.01 -0.14
N ALA A 621 -40.55 -13.94 0.68
CA ALA A 621 -40.32 -14.84 1.81
C ALA A 621 -41.48 -14.79 2.81
N ARG A 622 -41.94 -13.59 3.20
CA ARG A 622 -43.06 -13.44 4.13
C ARG A 622 -44.35 -14.07 3.58
N LYS A 623 -44.65 -13.84 2.30
CA LYS A 623 -45.82 -14.45 1.65
C LYS A 623 -45.73 -15.98 1.64
N LEU A 624 -44.53 -16.52 1.41
CA LEU A 624 -44.32 -17.97 1.41
C LEU A 624 -44.48 -18.56 2.82
N TRP A 625 -43.89 -17.90 3.82
CA TRP A 625 -43.99 -18.30 5.22
C TRP A 625 -45.45 -18.25 5.73
N LEU A 626 -46.20 -17.18 5.46
CA LEU A 626 -47.61 -17.12 5.86
C LEU A 626 -48.48 -18.20 5.20
N ARG A 627 -48.08 -18.69 4.02
CA ARG A 627 -48.76 -19.80 3.33
C ARG A 627 -48.40 -21.17 3.89
N SER A 628 -47.33 -21.31 4.69
CA SER A 628 -46.97 -22.59 5.28
C SER A 628 -47.81 -22.96 6.50
N PHE A 629 -48.54 -22.00 7.09
CA PHE A 629 -49.48 -22.25 8.18
C PHE A 629 -50.77 -22.86 7.63
N THR A 630 -51.12 -24.05 8.15
CA THR A 630 -52.38 -24.73 7.83
C THR A 630 -53.53 -24.29 8.74
N ASP A 631 -53.22 -23.87 9.97
CA ASP A 631 -54.19 -23.33 10.92
C ASP A 631 -54.42 -21.83 10.69
N GLU A 632 -55.68 -21.40 10.69
CA GLU A 632 -56.04 -20.01 10.41
C GLU A 632 -55.69 -19.05 11.55
N GLN A 633 -55.77 -19.51 12.79
CA GLN A 633 -55.50 -18.69 13.97
C GLN A 633 -53.99 -18.48 14.12
N GLU A 634 -53.18 -19.52 13.96
CA GLU A 634 -51.72 -19.42 13.89
C GLU A 634 -51.27 -18.49 12.76
N ARG A 635 -51.92 -18.53 11.60
CA ARG A 635 -51.61 -17.63 10.48
C ARG A 635 -51.91 -16.17 10.80
N ILE A 636 -53.01 -15.88 11.50
CA ILE A 636 -53.36 -14.50 11.92
C ILE A 636 -52.33 -13.98 12.93
N GLU A 637 -51.94 -14.80 13.90
CA GLU A 637 -50.90 -14.46 14.88
C GLU A 637 -49.53 -14.24 14.19
N ALA A 638 -49.18 -15.11 13.25
CA ALA A 638 -47.98 -14.99 12.43
C ALA A 638 -47.99 -13.71 11.57
N ASP A 639 -49.12 -13.34 10.96
CA ASP A 639 -49.24 -12.09 10.19
C ASP A 639 -49.19 -10.85 11.08
N ALA A 640 -49.64 -10.92 12.33
CA ALA A 640 -49.44 -9.84 13.29
C ALA A 640 -47.97 -9.66 13.69
N SER A 641 -47.13 -10.68 13.50
CA SER A 641 -45.70 -10.65 13.86
C SER A 641 -44.84 -9.76 12.95
N ASP A 642 -43.70 -9.32 13.49
CA ASP A 642 -42.66 -8.62 12.74
C ASP A 642 -41.66 -9.55 12.00
N PHE A 643 -41.91 -10.87 12.01
CA PHE A 643 -41.09 -11.85 11.32
C PHE A 643 -41.15 -11.65 9.80
N LEU A 644 -39.99 -11.63 9.14
CA LEU A 644 -39.85 -11.27 7.72
C LEU A 644 -40.42 -9.89 7.37
N GLN A 645 -40.62 -9.01 8.35
CA GLN A 645 -40.95 -7.62 8.08
C GLN A 645 -39.69 -6.79 7.92
N ARG A 646 -39.82 -5.74 7.12
CA ARG A 646 -38.76 -4.75 6.95
C ARG A 646 -38.46 -4.01 8.26
N THR A 647 -39.47 -3.78 9.09
CA THR A 647 -39.36 -3.00 10.33
C THR A 647 -39.80 -3.89 11.48
N ASN A 648 -39.01 -3.95 12.55
CA ASN A 648 -39.38 -4.69 13.75
C ASN A 648 -40.23 -3.83 14.70
N TYR A 649 -40.69 -4.42 15.80
CA TYR A 649 -41.45 -3.71 16.84
C TYR A 649 -40.71 -2.51 17.44
N ASP A 650 -39.37 -2.55 17.47
CA ASP A 650 -38.52 -1.44 17.96
C ASP A 650 -38.37 -0.30 16.95
N GLY A 651 -38.92 -0.44 15.73
CA GLY A 651 -38.78 0.54 14.65
C GLY A 651 -37.47 0.44 13.87
N ALA A 652 -36.63 -0.57 14.13
CA ALA A 652 -35.39 -0.82 13.42
C ALA A 652 -35.63 -1.47 12.05
N HIS A 653 -34.86 -1.04 11.05
CA HIS A 653 -35.10 -1.41 9.66
C HIS A 653 -34.08 -2.41 9.09
N LEU A 654 -34.57 -3.37 8.30
CA LEU A 654 -33.77 -4.24 7.44
C LEU A 654 -33.53 -3.56 6.08
N VAL A 655 -32.27 -3.25 5.81
CA VAL A 655 -31.78 -2.71 4.53
C VAL A 655 -30.57 -3.53 4.08
N PHE A 656 -30.04 -3.31 2.86
CA PHE A 656 -28.89 -4.09 2.40
C PHE A 656 -27.67 -4.00 3.35
N HIS A 657 -27.42 -2.83 3.95
CA HIS A 657 -26.36 -2.69 4.96
C HIS A 657 -26.64 -3.47 6.26
N SER A 658 -27.89 -3.88 6.51
CA SER A 658 -28.23 -4.76 7.62
C SER A 658 -27.66 -6.16 7.44
N LEU A 659 -27.35 -6.63 6.23
CA LEU A 659 -26.67 -7.93 6.03
C LEU A 659 -25.26 -7.94 6.66
N ARG A 660 -24.55 -6.82 6.54
CA ARG A 660 -23.30 -6.61 7.29
C ARG A 660 -23.55 -6.51 8.79
N HIS A 661 -24.67 -5.91 9.21
CA HIS A 661 -25.04 -5.89 10.62
C HIS A 661 -25.27 -7.31 11.16
N THR A 662 -25.97 -8.14 10.39
CA THR A 662 -26.21 -9.57 10.64
C THR A 662 -24.90 -10.33 10.84
N CYS A 663 -23.88 -10.11 9.99
CA CYS A 663 -22.54 -10.69 10.17
C CYS A 663 -22.00 -10.51 11.59
N GLY A 664 -21.91 -9.26 12.05
CA GLY A 664 -21.38 -8.96 13.38
C GLY A 664 -22.27 -9.46 14.51
N ALA A 665 -23.59 -9.44 14.33
CA ALA A 665 -24.55 -9.91 15.31
C ALA A 665 -24.49 -11.44 15.48
N TRP A 666 -24.49 -12.20 14.38
CA TRP A 666 -24.39 -13.67 14.41
C TRP A 666 -23.05 -14.13 14.96
N LEU A 667 -21.95 -13.44 14.66
CA LEU A 667 -20.65 -13.75 15.28
C LEU A 667 -20.66 -13.50 16.79
N ALA A 668 -21.34 -12.44 17.26
CA ALA A 668 -21.46 -12.19 18.69
C ALA A 668 -22.33 -13.26 19.38
N MET A 669 -23.49 -13.60 18.78
CA MET A 669 -24.39 -14.64 19.26
C MET A 669 -23.74 -16.04 19.26
N SER A 670 -22.83 -16.32 18.32
CA SER A 670 -22.09 -17.58 18.27
C SER A 670 -20.99 -17.69 19.35
N GLY A 671 -20.81 -16.66 20.18
CA GLY A 671 -19.74 -16.60 21.18
C GLY A 671 -18.35 -16.35 20.59
N ALA A 672 -18.24 -15.82 19.36
CA ALA A 672 -16.93 -15.49 18.81
C ALA A 672 -16.27 -14.40 19.66
N HIS A 673 -14.94 -14.48 19.87
CA HIS A 673 -14.26 -13.46 20.66
C HIS A 673 -14.44 -12.06 20.07
N VAL A 674 -14.65 -11.04 20.90
CA VAL A 674 -14.91 -9.65 20.47
C VAL A 674 -13.85 -9.11 19.50
N LYS A 675 -12.58 -9.51 19.68
CA LYS A 675 -11.48 -9.12 18.77
C LYS A 675 -11.63 -9.74 17.38
N THR A 676 -12.14 -10.95 17.30
CA THR A 676 -12.46 -11.62 16.04
C THR A 676 -13.58 -10.87 15.33
N VAL A 677 -14.66 -10.52 16.05
CA VAL A 677 -15.75 -9.69 15.51
C VAL A 677 -15.22 -8.34 15.01
N GLN A 678 -14.38 -7.66 15.79
CA GLN A 678 -13.74 -6.40 15.38
C GLN A 678 -12.92 -6.57 14.08
N THR A 679 -12.19 -7.67 13.96
CA THR A 679 -11.29 -7.96 12.84
C THR A 679 -12.09 -8.24 11.56
N ILE A 680 -13.08 -9.14 11.63
CA ILE A 680 -13.98 -9.45 10.50
C ILE A 680 -14.75 -8.19 10.08
N MET A 681 -15.27 -7.44 11.06
CA MET A 681 -15.99 -6.20 10.78
C MET A 681 -15.07 -5.05 10.39
N ARG A 682 -13.74 -5.18 10.47
CA ARG A 682 -12.76 -4.10 10.16
C ARG A 682 -13.11 -2.77 10.86
N HIS A 683 -13.45 -2.84 12.14
CA HIS A 683 -13.74 -1.66 12.96
C HIS A 683 -12.45 -1.02 13.50
N GLY A 684 -12.33 0.30 13.33
CA GLY A 684 -11.12 1.05 13.73
C GLY A 684 -10.89 1.11 15.25
N SER A 685 -11.94 0.91 16.04
CA SER A 685 -11.84 0.74 17.50
C SER A 685 -12.71 -0.42 17.97
N ILE A 686 -12.37 -0.99 19.12
CA ILE A 686 -13.16 -2.04 19.76
C ILE A 686 -14.47 -1.48 20.33
N THR A 687 -14.49 -0.21 20.74
CA THR A 687 -15.69 0.51 21.22
C THR A 687 -16.82 0.44 20.20
N LEU A 688 -16.52 0.66 18.91
CA LEU A 688 -17.53 0.54 17.84
C LEU A 688 -18.17 -0.85 17.73
N THR A 689 -17.43 -1.89 18.09
CA THR A 689 -17.94 -3.27 18.11
C THR A 689 -18.77 -3.51 19.38
N MET A 690 -18.27 -3.08 20.54
CA MET A 690 -18.95 -3.24 21.82
C MET A 690 -20.26 -2.44 21.90
N ASP A 691 -20.27 -1.18 21.47
CA ASP A 691 -21.48 -0.34 21.45
C ASP A 691 -22.58 -0.95 20.58
N ARG A 692 -22.22 -1.74 19.56
CA ARG A 692 -23.16 -2.27 18.58
C ARG A 692 -23.59 -3.72 18.86
N TYR A 693 -22.67 -4.56 19.32
CA TYR A 693 -22.90 -6.01 19.48
C TYR A 693 -22.66 -6.50 20.91
N GLY A 694 -22.20 -5.65 21.83
CA GLY A 694 -21.85 -6.02 23.20
C GLY A 694 -22.95 -6.77 23.94
N HIS A 695 -24.21 -6.37 23.73
CA HIS A 695 -25.38 -6.98 24.34
C HIS A 695 -25.76 -8.35 23.77
N LEU A 696 -25.17 -8.77 22.64
CA LEU A 696 -25.44 -10.06 21.99
C LEU A 696 -24.45 -11.16 22.36
N PHE A 697 -23.34 -10.81 23.04
CA PHE A 697 -22.40 -11.83 23.49
C PHE A 697 -23.02 -12.63 24.64
N PRO A 698 -22.86 -13.96 24.65
CA PRO A 698 -23.32 -14.78 25.77
C PRO A 698 -22.64 -14.32 27.07
N GLY A 699 -23.40 -14.26 28.16
CA GLY A 699 -22.88 -13.89 29.47
C GLY A 699 -21.91 -14.94 30.00
N GLU A 700 -20.60 -14.74 29.82
CA GLU A 700 -19.58 -15.73 30.21
C GLU A 700 -19.11 -15.63 31.67
N ALA A 701 -19.68 -14.74 32.48
CA ALA A 701 -19.18 -14.45 33.83
C ALA A 701 -19.22 -15.69 34.76
N GLU A 702 -20.30 -16.49 34.73
CA GLU A 702 -20.42 -17.71 35.53
C GLU A 702 -19.54 -18.86 35.01
N GLY A 703 -19.37 -18.96 33.70
CA GLY A 703 -18.52 -19.97 33.07
C GLY A 703 -17.02 -19.74 33.31
N ALA A 704 -16.60 -18.48 33.47
CA ALA A 704 -15.20 -18.12 33.74
C ALA A 704 -14.72 -18.65 35.09
N ALA A 705 -15.55 -18.56 36.14
CA ALA A 705 -15.22 -19.11 37.46
C ALA A 705 -15.03 -20.63 37.41
N SER A 706 -15.91 -21.35 36.70
CA SER A 706 -15.80 -22.80 36.51
C SER A 706 -14.56 -23.21 35.71
N LYS A 707 -14.16 -22.43 34.69
CA LYS A 707 -12.92 -22.65 33.93
C LYS A 707 -11.67 -22.43 34.80
N ILE A 708 -11.68 -21.40 35.66
CA ILE A 708 -10.59 -21.14 36.62
C ILE A 708 -10.50 -22.28 37.65
N ALA A 709 -11.62 -22.73 38.19
CA ALA A 709 -11.66 -23.84 39.14
C ALA A 709 -11.11 -25.15 38.54
N ALA A 710 -11.38 -25.41 37.25
CA ALA A 710 -10.81 -26.55 36.53
C ALA A 710 -9.29 -26.44 36.34
N MET A 711 -8.77 -25.22 36.12
CA MET A 711 -7.33 -24.95 35.99
C MET A 711 -6.57 -25.06 37.32
N LEU A 712 -7.23 -24.77 38.44
CA LEU A 712 -6.59 -24.81 39.76
C LEU A 712 -6.29 -26.24 40.24
N GLY A 713 -6.96 -27.26 39.68
CA GLY A 713 -6.67 -28.68 39.91
C GLY A 713 -6.83 -29.16 41.37
N LYS A 714 -7.19 -30.43 41.58
CA LYS A 714 -7.02 -31.03 42.92
C LYS A 714 -5.53 -31.33 43.16
N PRO A 715 -4.98 -31.08 44.37
CA PRO A 715 -3.58 -31.35 44.66
C PRO A 715 -3.25 -32.82 44.40
N ARG A 716 -2.15 -33.07 43.67
CA ARG A 716 -1.61 -34.41 43.47
C ARG A 716 -1.22 -34.98 44.84
N GLN A 717 -1.86 -36.08 45.25
CA GLN A 717 -1.39 -36.85 46.41
C GLN A 717 0.02 -37.37 46.09
N HIS A 718 1.00 -36.92 46.87
CA HIS A 718 2.38 -37.39 46.76
C HIS A 718 2.43 -38.89 47.05
N ALA A 719 2.90 -39.67 46.06
CA ALA A 719 3.34 -41.04 46.28
C ALA A 719 4.60 -41.04 47.16
N ASN A 720 4.62 -41.97 48.11
CA ASN A 720 5.67 -42.24 49.10
C ASN A 720 7.10 -41.97 48.59
N LEU A 721 7.81 -41.07 49.27
CA LEU A 721 9.28 -41.01 49.26
C LEU A 721 9.80 -42.03 50.28
N PRO A 722 10.76 -42.91 49.94
CA PRO A 722 11.35 -43.83 50.89
C PRO A 722 12.27 -43.05 51.84
N ALA A 723 12.19 -43.36 53.12
CA ALA A 723 13.07 -42.82 54.15
C ALA A 723 14.52 -43.28 53.89
N LEU A 724 15.44 -42.33 53.82
CA LEU A 724 16.88 -42.59 53.89
C LEU A 724 17.28 -42.62 55.37
N GLY A 725 17.65 -43.82 55.84
CA GLY A 725 18.45 -44.03 57.05
C GLY A 725 19.93 -44.17 56.71
#